data_AF-A0A351BM32-F1
#
_entry.id   AF-A0A351BM32-F1
#
_cell.length_a   1.000
_cell.length_b   1.000
_cell.length_c   1.000
_cell.angle_alpha   90.00
_cell.angle_beta   90.00
_cell.angle_gamma   90.00
#
_symmetry.space_group_name_H-M   'P 1'
#
loop_
_entity.id
_entity.type
_entity.pdbx_description
1 polymer ?
#
loop_
_entity_poly.entity_id
_entity_poly.type
_entity_poly.pdbx_seq_one_letter_code
_entity_poly.pdbx_strand_id
1 'polypeptide(L)'
;MAILDGDIVLLKSEVLDDVPEGGGMATGSEVVDGVSNNLFPDISDLDRTYGRISLRKVFPAVLTDDVDGYYGAHVIIARAPDDPRVSASLFTTRSWSDERTAAQNKLESYLALGAETRLTLYGNHLAGQRSVQVHCAHATASPGVGEVLGLVQRDAPTNFQYVRVTRIISRADNQVFTDQYGDYLRDVIVLEISDALRLAFTGAPVTRFTADYYNPPTRVHSTFAADATSYYGVSPLALAASLGDLTLKAESVYTQLVPSALSEAPIIDARCTGDRELIVPIAGAPALSFSTTVTTTPGQVAVRYFGGTIARGSLALAIGGVTLIDDAAGAIVPQSGFTGSVDYASGAVSVARSTGISGSATYTAAQAAAIAVAGHTESTPISIGNRGYNYVINLSPAPAPGSVSVDYMALGKWYRLIDNGSGNLSGDDGVGTGIVDYGTGSLVVTLGALPDVNTEILYSWGAPAHYTPQVGASVFRPPAIKISVPGGALQPGNVTITYLANAVTRTVTDNGAGGLSGDAAGGWVDYANGKIVLLPSVLPDSNSTIQTQFKQGAAVVENHTATGASTSFSLSHPVLPKSLTLTFSDDAGGRYTVRDDGAGALVLIAADMSATGSGSTSNTGNQASVAIAIASTAGIGGSINYATGAVALGGQVTLQATSQSRTITGSDYRHIVATRAWSAASQTAVAAGNIVARYRVASDSAGALDSQSQTIDPLQLDLLPTVSNTLVPGSLRFSLGGSVYVDRGGSLIRDPSASTNSGAVAGAVNYASGAVSLSDYTGGGSPSVSVSCLTRKGLWEDWRFRFRVAGAPVQPASLAIRASRASDSVQISASSALDGTISGAQADGTVDAQFGIVTLHFGELVSDAGLSPAEKSEWWYSASRVSGGQIFRPLLVMPETALYNAVAVSNLPLSADVLGLDPVRLPVDGRVPMLRKGDVLVIHHTATTSAATVSNGQTINLGRVRIARLRVIGSDDQTITAGYTQDLDAGTVTFSNVSGYAQPVRIEHRIEDMALCSDAQINGELIITKPLTHDFPLGSLVSSALIMGDLHARVSHWFDQPTWTGVWSDAAIGGDSSASYNTTVYPPAVTNRGAIQERWRIVFTNTTTVNVIGETIGQIVTGHAIANPLAPINPATGAPYFSIDPAGWGAGWSAGNVVRLNTVAANFPVWVARTVLQGPPAVVDDQFTIGIRGDVDTP
;
A
#
# COMPACT_ATOMS: atom_id res chain seq x y z
N MET A 1 -60.41 -18.84 -5.37
CA MET A 1 -60.89 -18.19 -6.61
C MET A 1 -59.64 -17.67 -7.29
N ALA A 2 -59.40 -17.91 -8.58
CA ALA A 2 -58.10 -17.56 -9.18
C ALA A 2 -57.72 -16.08 -8.94
N ILE A 3 -56.51 -15.84 -8.43
CA ILE A 3 -55.93 -14.49 -8.25
C ILE A 3 -55.83 -13.83 -9.63
N LEU A 4 -56.40 -12.64 -9.80
CA LEU A 4 -56.38 -11.87 -11.04
C LEU A 4 -55.30 -10.78 -10.98
N ASP A 5 -54.92 -10.23 -12.14
CA ASP A 5 -53.90 -9.17 -12.25
C ASP A 5 -54.27 -7.93 -11.39
N GLY A 6 -55.56 -7.61 -11.28
CA GLY A 6 -56.05 -6.51 -10.44
C GLY A 6 -56.04 -6.77 -8.93
N ASP A 7 -55.80 -8.01 -8.49
CA ASP A 7 -55.68 -8.36 -7.07
C ASP A 7 -54.25 -8.14 -6.55
N ILE A 8 -53.27 -7.95 -7.43
CA ILE A 8 -51.86 -7.70 -7.09
C ILE A 8 -51.62 -6.19 -7.04
N VAL A 9 -51.41 -5.66 -5.84
CA VAL A 9 -51.30 -4.22 -5.62
C VAL A 9 -50.05 -3.85 -4.84
N LEU A 10 -49.67 -2.58 -4.92
CA LEU A 10 -48.60 -2.00 -4.10
C LEU A 10 -49.22 -1.06 -3.04
N LEU A 11 -49.20 -1.45 -1.77
CA LEU A 11 -49.80 -0.68 -0.69
C LEU A 11 -48.81 0.34 -0.10
N LYS A 12 -49.35 1.48 0.33
CA LYS A 12 -48.62 2.55 1.06
C LYS A 12 -48.40 2.16 2.51
N SER A 13 -47.26 2.55 3.07
CA SER A 13 -47.03 2.51 4.52
C SER A 13 -47.84 3.60 5.25
N GLU A 14 -47.97 3.45 6.57
CA GLU A 14 -48.68 4.38 7.47
C GLU A 14 -48.23 5.83 7.26
N VAL A 15 -46.91 6.06 7.26
CA VAL A 15 -46.31 7.34 6.94
C VAL A 15 -45.46 7.18 5.69
N LEU A 16 -45.98 7.60 4.53
CA LEU A 16 -45.25 7.58 3.26
C LEU A 16 -44.40 8.86 3.10
N ASP A 17 -43.56 9.16 4.08
CA ASP A 17 -42.70 10.36 4.07
C ASP A 17 -41.24 10.12 4.50
N ASP A 18 -40.34 11.05 4.18
CA ASP A 18 -38.88 10.94 4.27
C ASP A 18 -38.40 11.52 5.60
N VAL A 19 -39.10 11.16 6.67
CA VAL A 19 -38.95 11.67 8.03
C VAL A 19 -38.56 10.51 8.96
N PRO A 20 -37.99 10.77 10.16
CA PRO A 20 -37.55 9.71 11.07
C PRO A 20 -38.60 8.64 11.36
N GLU A 21 -39.87 9.05 11.49
CA GLU A 21 -41.08 8.24 11.70
C GLU A 21 -41.70 7.68 10.40
N GLY A 22 -41.10 7.93 9.24
CA GLY A 22 -41.56 7.44 7.94
C GLY A 22 -41.52 5.92 7.87
N GLY A 23 -42.49 5.26 7.26
CA GLY A 23 -42.63 3.80 7.25
C GLY A 23 -43.83 3.34 8.07
N GLY A 24 -43.63 2.34 8.93
CA GLY A 24 -44.70 1.73 9.72
C GLY A 24 -45.44 0.60 8.99
N MET A 25 -46.66 0.32 9.45
CA MET A 25 -47.50 -0.79 8.95
C MET A 25 -48.10 -0.48 7.57
N ALA A 26 -48.56 -1.52 6.87
CA ALA A 26 -49.27 -1.38 5.60
C ALA A 26 -50.66 -0.73 5.83
N THR A 27 -51.04 0.19 4.94
CA THR A 27 -52.39 0.76 4.90
C THR A 27 -53.22 0.12 3.80
N GLY A 28 -54.54 0.39 3.77
CA GLY A 28 -55.41 0.00 2.66
C GLY A 28 -55.31 0.91 1.43
N SER A 29 -54.40 1.90 1.46
CA SER A 29 -54.23 2.84 0.34
C SER A 29 -53.23 2.31 -0.67
N GLU A 30 -53.62 2.27 -1.94
CA GLU A 30 -52.78 1.80 -3.03
C GLU A 30 -51.89 2.90 -3.61
N VAL A 31 -50.68 2.52 -4.04
CA VAL A 31 -49.85 3.28 -4.98
C VAL A 31 -50.34 2.98 -6.40
N VAL A 32 -51.36 3.72 -6.83
CA VAL A 32 -51.95 3.65 -8.18
C VAL A 32 -50.90 3.89 -9.26
N ASP A 33 -50.86 3.02 -10.27
CA ASP A 33 -49.98 3.09 -11.43
C ASP A 33 -50.26 4.34 -12.29
N GLY A 34 -49.21 4.89 -12.92
CA GLY A 34 -49.29 6.04 -13.83
C GLY A 34 -49.58 7.40 -13.16
N VAL A 35 -49.81 7.46 -11.85
CA VAL A 35 -50.05 8.71 -11.12
C VAL A 35 -48.74 9.35 -10.67
N SER A 36 -48.46 10.57 -11.16
CA SER A 36 -47.28 11.32 -10.75
C SER A 36 -47.29 11.66 -9.26
N ASN A 37 -46.12 11.70 -8.65
CA ASN A 37 -45.89 12.04 -7.25
C ASN A 37 -46.60 11.18 -6.21
N ASN A 38 -47.04 9.98 -6.60
CA ASN A 38 -47.81 9.09 -5.72
C ASN A 38 -46.94 8.30 -4.74
N LEU A 39 -45.66 8.08 -5.05
CA LEU A 39 -44.68 7.40 -4.20
C LEU A 39 -43.57 8.33 -3.69
N PHE A 40 -42.98 9.12 -4.59
CA PHE A 40 -41.99 10.15 -4.27
C PHE A 40 -42.45 11.50 -4.81
N PRO A 41 -42.21 12.61 -4.09
CA PRO A 41 -42.46 13.94 -4.62
C PRO A 41 -41.46 14.32 -5.72
N ASP A 42 -41.74 15.42 -6.42
CA ASP A 42 -40.84 16.06 -7.38
C ASP A 42 -39.45 16.30 -6.78
N ILE A 43 -38.43 16.22 -7.63
CA ILE A 43 -37.05 16.50 -7.25
C ILE A 43 -36.83 18.01 -7.25
N SER A 44 -36.48 18.59 -6.10
CA SER A 44 -36.26 20.04 -5.99
C SER A 44 -34.90 20.47 -6.53
N ASP A 45 -34.75 21.76 -6.87
CA ASP A 45 -33.46 22.36 -7.24
C ASP A 45 -32.40 22.19 -6.15
N LEU A 46 -32.82 22.16 -4.88
CA LEU A 46 -31.94 21.94 -3.74
C LEU A 46 -31.44 20.49 -3.72
N ASP A 47 -32.32 19.51 -3.99
CA ASP A 47 -31.95 18.09 -4.10
C ASP A 47 -30.97 17.88 -5.27
N ARG A 48 -31.09 18.65 -6.35
CA ARG A 48 -30.15 18.65 -7.49
C ARG A 48 -28.84 19.38 -7.19
N THR A 49 -28.82 20.28 -6.21
CA THR A 49 -27.62 21.07 -5.83
C THR A 49 -26.72 20.28 -4.88
N TYR A 50 -27.29 19.66 -3.84
CA TYR A 50 -26.51 18.87 -2.88
C TYR A 50 -26.48 17.38 -3.24
N GLY A 51 -27.46 16.88 -4.00
CA GLY A 51 -27.74 15.45 -4.06
C GLY A 51 -28.52 15.00 -2.82
N ARG A 52 -29.37 13.98 -2.97
CA ARG A 52 -30.22 13.47 -1.88
C ARG A 52 -30.49 11.98 -2.02
N ILE A 53 -30.67 11.29 -0.89
CA ILE A 53 -31.31 9.97 -0.84
C ILE A 53 -32.63 10.05 -0.07
N SER A 54 -33.68 9.48 -0.64
CA SER A 54 -35.00 9.34 -0.01
C SER A 54 -35.38 7.87 0.10
N LEU A 55 -35.94 7.49 1.25
CA LEU A 55 -36.41 6.12 1.49
C LEU A 55 -37.93 6.12 1.63
N ARG A 56 -38.57 5.16 0.98
CA ARG A 56 -40.03 4.95 1.04
C ARG A 56 -40.33 3.48 1.29
N LYS A 57 -41.18 3.20 2.27
CA LYS A 57 -41.65 1.84 2.54
C LYS A 57 -42.93 1.57 1.77
N VAL A 58 -43.00 0.41 1.15
CA VAL A 58 -44.15 -0.07 0.36
C VAL A 58 -44.37 -1.55 0.62
N PHE A 59 -45.57 -2.03 0.32
CA PHE A 59 -45.93 -3.42 0.52
C PHE A 59 -46.56 -4.02 -0.73
N PRO A 60 -45.81 -4.82 -1.52
CA PRO A 60 -46.40 -5.72 -2.49
C PRO A 60 -47.40 -6.64 -1.77
N ALA A 61 -48.64 -6.67 -2.23
CA ALA A 61 -49.74 -7.36 -1.55
C ALA A 61 -50.67 -8.06 -2.55
N VAL A 62 -51.31 -9.12 -2.08
CA VAL A 62 -52.38 -9.83 -2.78
C VAL A 62 -53.68 -9.61 -2.03
N LEU A 63 -54.70 -9.06 -2.70
CA LEU A 63 -55.97 -8.66 -2.08
C LEU A 63 -57.15 -9.49 -2.56
N THR A 64 -57.19 -10.77 -2.21
CA THR A 64 -58.36 -11.64 -2.44
C THR A 64 -59.18 -11.88 -1.16
N ASP A 65 -60.46 -12.21 -1.33
CA ASP A 65 -61.36 -12.56 -0.22
C ASP A 65 -61.23 -14.03 0.24
N ASP A 66 -60.21 -14.72 -0.25
CA ASP A 66 -59.84 -16.10 0.11
C ASP A 66 -58.38 -16.16 0.62
N VAL A 67 -57.81 -17.36 0.67
CA VAL A 67 -56.44 -17.63 1.13
C VAL A 67 -55.59 -18.24 0.02
N ASP A 68 -55.97 -17.99 -1.24
CA ASP A 68 -55.26 -18.56 -2.38
C ASP A 68 -53.81 -18.05 -2.40
N GLY A 69 -52.89 -18.94 -2.75
CA GLY A 69 -51.46 -18.68 -2.68
C GLY A 69 -50.92 -17.99 -3.92
N TYR A 70 -50.15 -16.92 -3.71
CA TYR A 70 -49.28 -16.36 -4.74
C TYR A 70 -47.86 -16.86 -4.51
N TYR A 71 -47.41 -17.78 -5.36
CA TYR A 71 -46.21 -18.58 -5.14
C TYR A 71 -44.97 -17.94 -5.77
N GLY A 72 -43.80 -18.16 -5.16
CA GLY A 72 -42.54 -17.65 -5.71
C GLY A 72 -42.51 -16.13 -5.87
N ALA A 73 -43.22 -15.41 -5.00
CA ALA A 73 -43.41 -13.98 -5.15
C ALA A 73 -42.07 -13.23 -5.03
N HIS A 74 -41.83 -12.32 -5.95
CA HIS A 74 -40.63 -11.49 -5.98
C HIS A 74 -40.90 -10.12 -6.59
N VAL A 75 -40.05 -9.15 -6.27
CA VAL A 75 -40.16 -7.78 -6.78
C VAL A 75 -38.87 -7.36 -7.47
N ILE A 76 -39.00 -6.68 -8.61
CA ILE A 76 -37.90 -6.15 -9.42
C ILE A 76 -38.13 -4.68 -9.75
N ILE A 77 -37.06 -3.97 -10.10
CA ILE A 77 -37.19 -2.72 -10.85
C ILE A 77 -37.25 -3.08 -12.34
N ALA A 78 -38.43 -2.93 -12.93
CA ALA A 78 -38.71 -3.32 -14.32
C ALA A 78 -38.39 -2.21 -15.33
N ARG A 79 -38.16 -0.97 -14.87
CA ARG A 79 -37.68 0.15 -15.68
C ARG A 79 -36.84 1.06 -14.80
N ALA A 80 -35.63 1.39 -15.26
CA ALA A 80 -34.77 2.36 -14.60
C ALA A 80 -35.28 3.80 -14.84
N PRO A 81 -34.96 4.76 -13.96
CA PRO A 81 -35.11 6.19 -14.28
C PRO A 81 -34.45 6.54 -15.62
N ASP A 82 -35.06 7.47 -16.37
CA ASP A 82 -34.54 7.94 -17.65
C ASP A 82 -33.44 9.01 -17.42
N ASP A 83 -33.45 9.72 -16.28
CA ASP A 83 -32.36 10.63 -15.90
C ASP A 83 -31.14 9.81 -15.37
N PRO A 84 -29.96 9.87 -16.00
CA PRO A 84 -28.78 9.13 -15.55
C PRO A 84 -28.25 9.59 -14.18
N ARG A 85 -28.74 10.72 -13.66
CA ARG A 85 -28.42 11.22 -12.31
C ARG A 85 -29.39 10.71 -11.24
N VAL A 86 -30.42 9.95 -11.61
CA VAL A 86 -31.39 9.39 -10.67
C VAL A 86 -31.27 7.87 -10.69
N SER A 87 -31.13 7.27 -9.52
CA SER A 87 -31.14 5.81 -9.36
C SER A 87 -32.25 5.40 -8.40
N ALA A 88 -32.79 4.20 -8.64
CA ALA A 88 -33.73 3.53 -7.76
C ALA A 88 -33.16 2.16 -7.38
N SER A 89 -33.30 1.79 -6.12
CA SER A 89 -32.93 0.46 -5.62
C SER A 89 -33.92 -0.02 -4.55
N LEU A 90 -34.01 -1.34 -4.39
CA LEU A 90 -34.88 -2.00 -3.41
C LEU A 90 -34.03 -2.69 -2.35
N PHE A 91 -34.52 -2.68 -1.11
CA PHE A 91 -34.00 -3.50 -0.01
C PHE A 91 -35.13 -3.84 0.96
N THR A 92 -34.86 -4.67 1.97
CA THR A 92 -35.85 -4.99 3.00
C THR A 92 -35.20 -5.18 4.36
N THR A 93 -35.87 -4.71 5.41
CA THR A 93 -35.54 -5.02 6.81
C THR A 93 -36.21 -6.30 7.29
N ARG A 94 -37.18 -6.84 6.53
CA ARG A 94 -38.11 -7.91 6.92
C ARG A 94 -39.00 -7.59 8.13
N SER A 95 -39.14 -6.30 8.47
CA SER A 95 -40.04 -5.84 9.52
C SER A 95 -41.29 -5.19 8.91
N TRP A 96 -42.47 -5.52 9.43
CA TRP A 96 -43.72 -4.90 8.99
C TRP A 96 -43.98 -3.55 9.64
N SER A 97 -43.38 -3.27 10.79
CA SER A 97 -43.62 -2.05 11.58
C SER A 97 -42.42 -1.12 11.70
N ASP A 98 -41.29 -1.43 11.06
CA ASP A 98 -40.11 -0.57 11.12
C ASP A 98 -40.33 0.78 10.42
N GLU A 99 -39.66 1.77 10.99
CA GLU A 99 -39.60 3.16 10.51
C GLU A 99 -38.26 3.43 9.80
N ARG A 100 -38.16 4.61 9.19
CA ARG A 100 -37.03 5.07 8.38
C ARG A 100 -35.73 5.01 9.18
N THR A 101 -35.76 5.38 10.45
CA THR A 101 -34.58 5.34 11.32
C THR A 101 -33.99 3.93 11.43
N ALA A 102 -34.84 2.89 11.52
CA ALA A 102 -34.40 1.50 11.57
C ALA A 102 -33.88 1.02 10.20
N ALA A 103 -34.52 1.46 9.11
CA ALA A 103 -34.05 1.18 7.75
C ALA A 103 -32.69 1.83 7.45
N GLN A 104 -32.50 3.10 7.84
CA GLN A 104 -31.23 3.83 7.77
C GLN A 104 -30.13 3.11 8.55
N ASN A 105 -30.39 2.71 9.80
CA ASN A 105 -29.42 1.96 10.60
C ASN A 105 -28.98 0.65 9.94
N LYS A 106 -29.88 -0.01 9.20
CA LYS A 106 -29.57 -1.22 8.42
C LYS A 106 -28.78 -0.91 7.15
N LEU A 107 -29.01 0.23 6.49
CA LEU A 107 -28.21 0.64 5.34
C LEU A 107 -26.78 1.02 5.76
N GLU A 108 -26.64 1.74 6.87
CA GLU A 108 -25.35 2.20 7.38
C GLU A 108 -24.51 1.10 8.06
N SER A 109 -25.05 -0.10 8.29
CA SER A 109 -24.29 -1.22 8.88
C SER A 109 -23.30 -1.88 7.90
N TYR A 110 -23.01 -1.24 6.77
CA TYR A 110 -22.05 -1.70 5.77
C TYR A 110 -20.61 -1.76 6.30
N LEU A 111 -20.18 -0.81 7.14
CA LEU A 111 -18.88 -0.90 7.83
C LEU A 111 -19.06 -1.32 9.29
N ALA A 112 -18.28 -2.32 9.69
CA ALA A 112 -18.17 -2.78 11.07
C ALA A 112 -16.80 -2.41 11.67
N LEU A 113 -16.76 -2.24 12.99
CA LEU A 113 -15.53 -2.02 13.75
C LEU A 113 -14.67 -3.29 13.72
N GLY A 114 -13.46 -3.17 13.16
CA GLY A 114 -12.44 -4.20 13.11
C GLY A 114 -11.50 -4.17 14.31
N ALA A 115 -10.31 -4.75 14.12
CA ALA A 115 -9.27 -4.79 15.13
C ALA A 115 -8.77 -3.38 15.48
N GLU A 116 -8.36 -3.20 16.74
CA GLU A 116 -7.73 -1.96 17.21
C GLU A 116 -6.38 -1.75 16.50
N THR A 117 -6.21 -0.57 15.92
CA THR A 117 -5.01 -0.17 15.15
C THR A 117 -3.89 0.28 16.07
N ARG A 118 -2.67 0.35 15.50
CA ARG A 118 -1.46 0.89 16.15
C ARG A 118 -1.43 2.41 16.38
N LEU A 119 -2.55 3.08 16.15
CA LEU A 119 -2.68 4.53 16.22
C LEU A 119 -3.35 4.93 17.54
N THR A 120 -2.82 5.94 18.20
CA THR A 120 -3.41 6.49 19.41
C THR A 120 -3.66 7.98 19.24
N LEU A 121 -4.89 8.44 19.51
CA LEU A 121 -5.23 9.86 19.43
C LEU A 121 -4.30 10.69 20.32
N TYR A 122 -3.74 11.75 19.76
CA TYR A 122 -2.82 12.67 20.42
C TYR A 122 -3.51 13.99 20.74
N GLY A 123 -3.62 14.31 22.04
CA GLY A 123 -4.37 15.49 22.50
C GLY A 123 -5.89 15.31 22.45
N ASN A 124 -6.64 16.29 22.96
CA ASN A 124 -8.10 16.23 22.98
C ASN A 124 -8.70 16.81 21.70
N HIS A 125 -9.70 16.12 21.17
CA HIS A 125 -10.44 16.53 19.98
C HIS A 125 -11.87 16.91 20.33
N LEU A 126 -12.29 18.09 19.87
CA LEU A 126 -13.59 18.66 20.19
C LEU A 126 -14.60 18.35 19.10
N ALA A 127 -15.88 18.29 19.48
CA ALA A 127 -16.96 18.24 18.52
C ALA A 127 -16.87 19.46 17.56
N GLY A 128 -17.06 19.23 16.27
CA GLY A 128 -16.90 20.21 15.19
C GLY A 128 -15.54 20.21 14.49
N GLN A 129 -14.51 19.56 15.05
CA GLN A 129 -13.19 19.51 14.41
C GLN A 129 -13.18 18.57 13.19
N ARG A 130 -12.44 18.97 12.14
CA ARG A 130 -12.27 18.20 10.88
C ARG A 130 -10.86 17.63 10.71
N SER A 131 -10.09 17.58 11.79
CA SER A 131 -8.76 16.99 11.81
C SER A 131 -8.55 16.24 13.11
N VAL A 132 -7.95 15.07 13.03
CA VAL A 132 -7.51 14.29 14.18
C VAL A 132 -6.00 14.10 14.12
N GLN A 133 -5.38 14.14 15.29
CA GLN A 133 -3.95 13.92 15.44
C GLN A 133 -3.77 12.57 16.11
N VAL A 134 -2.90 11.73 15.55
CA VAL A 134 -2.56 10.43 16.13
C VAL A 134 -1.06 10.33 16.28
N HIS A 135 -0.60 9.54 17.24
CA HIS A 135 0.80 9.19 17.40
C HIS A 135 1.00 7.69 17.31
N CYS A 136 2.15 7.26 16.82
CA CYS A 136 2.50 5.84 16.66
C CYS A 136 4.01 5.60 16.69
N ALA A 137 4.42 4.33 16.72
CA ALA A 137 5.80 3.94 16.48
C ALA A 137 6.17 4.12 15.00
N HIS A 138 7.45 4.35 14.70
CA HIS A 138 7.91 4.57 13.33
C HIS A 138 7.59 3.42 12.38
N ALA A 139 7.63 2.18 12.87
CA ALA A 139 7.28 0.98 12.10
C ALA A 139 5.79 0.88 11.74
N THR A 140 4.91 1.70 12.34
CA THR A 140 3.48 1.70 12.02
C THR A 140 3.23 2.41 10.70
N ALA A 141 2.54 1.73 9.78
CA ALA A 141 2.14 2.29 8.51
C ALA A 141 1.15 3.47 8.72
N SER A 142 1.27 4.50 7.89
CA SER A 142 0.25 5.55 7.83
C SER A 142 -1.07 4.98 7.30
N PRO A 143 -2.23 5.47 7.79
CA PRO A 143 -3.50 5.20 7.14
C PRO A 143 -3.47 5.60 5.67
N GLY A 144 -4.17 4.85 4.82
CA GLY A 144 -4.39 5.25 3.44
C GLY A 144 -5.32 6.46 3.33
N VAL A 145 -5.14 7.29 2.29
CA VAL A 145 -6.18 8.26 1.90
C VAL A 145 -7.40 7.47 1.44
N GLY A 146 -8.59 7.81 1.97
CA GLY A 146 -9.85 7.08 1.78
C GLY A 146 -10.14 6.01 2.84
N GLU A 147 -9.17 5.67 3.70
CA GLU A 147 -9.37 4.67 4.76
C GLU A 147 -10.35 5.19 5.83
N VAL A 148 -11.22 4.30 6.31
CA VAL A 148 -12.19 4.60 7.38
C VAL A 148 -11.70 4.00 8.70
N LEU A 149 -11.55 4.86 9.70
CA LEU A 149 -11.18 4.50 11.07
C LEU A 149 -12.39 4.64 11.99
N GLY A 150 -12.53 3.76 12.98
CA GLY A 150 -13.54 3.86 14.03
C GLY A 150 -12.95 4.42 15.32
N LEU A 151 -13.42 5.56 15.79
CA LEU A 151 -13.05 6.13 17.08
C LEU A 151 -14.04 5.67 18.14
N VAL A 152 -13.59 4.92 19.15
CA VAL A 152 -14.46 4.36 20.19
C VAL A 152 -14.00 4.84 21.56
N GLN A 153 -14.88 5.50 22.31
CA GLN A 153 -14.56 5.87 23.70
C GLN A 153 -14.54 4.62 24.57
N ARG A 154 -13.46 4.43 25.34
CA ARG A 154 -13.32 3.26 26.22
C ARG A 154 -14.40 3.23 27.31
N ASP A 155 -14.61 4.36 27.97
CA ASP A 155 -15.47 4.46 29.15
C ASP A 155 -16.97 4.55 28.78
N ALA A 156 -17.28 4.70 27.49
CA ALA A 156 -18.63 4.67 26.93
C ALA A 156 -18.59 4.05 25.52
N PRO A 157 -18.56 2.72 25.38
CA PRO A 157 -18.41 2.05 24.07
C PRO A 157 -19.53 2.34 23.07
N THR A 158 -20.69 2.83 23.54
CA THR A 158 -21.79 3.32 22.70
C THR A 158 -21.48 4.67 22.04
N ASN A 159 -20.49 5.40 22.55
CA ASN A 159 -19.99 6.65 21.98
C ASN A 159 -18.84 6.35 21.03
N PHE A 160 -19.19 6.13 19.77
CA PHE A 160 -18.22 5.92 18.71
C PHE A 160 -18.58 6.70 17.45
N GLN A 161 -17.59 6.96 16.62
CA GLN A 161 -17.77 7.62 15.33
C GLN A 161 -16.81 7.04 14.30
N TYR A 162 -17.32 6.78 13.09
CA TYR A 162 -16.48 6.47 11.94
C TYR A 162 -15.96 7.77 11.31
N VAL A 163 -14.67 7.81 10.98
CA VAL A 163 -14.03 8.94 10.32
C VAL A 163 -13.26 8.45 9.10
N ARG A 164 -13.52 9.03 7.93
CA ARG A 164 -12.75 8.76 6.72
C ARG A 164 -11.58 9.73 6.62
N VAL A 165 -10.37 9.21 6.39
CA VAL A 165 -9.18 10.01 6.15
C VAL A 165 -9.25 10.58 4.73
N THR A 166 -9.37 11.90 4.59
CA THR A 166 -9.37 12.57 3.28
C THR A 166 -7.98 12.97 2.84
N ARG A 167 -7.12 13.30 3.81
CA ARG A 167 -5.74 13.71 3.54
C ARG A 167 -4.87 13.46 4.76
N ILE A 168 -3.62 13.07 4.52
CA ILE A 168 -2.58 13.12 5.54
C ILE A 168 -1.94 14.51 5.43
N ILE A 169 -2.21 15.39 6.40
CA ILE A 169 -1.72 16.77 6.39
C ILE A 169 -0.20 16.79 6.60
N SER A 170 0.26 15.97 7.54
CA SER A 170 1.67 15.78 7.81
C SER A 170 1.89 14.49 8.59
N ARG A 171 3.07 13.90 8.40
CA ARG A 171 3.67 12.92 9.30
C ARG A 171 4.99 13.52 9.75
N ALA A 172 5.13 13.80 11.03
CA ALA A 172 6.39 14.22 11.62
C ALA A 172 7.11 12.95 12.08
N ASP A 173 8.02 12.46 11.24
CA ASP A 173 8.81 11.27 11.54
C ASP A 173 9.82 11.55 12.66
N ASN A 174 9.94 10.62 13.60
CA ASN A 174 10.87 10.69 14.73
C ASN A 174 10.79 12.01 15.51
N GLN A 175 9.57 12.49 15.81
CA GLN A 175 9.40 13.63 16.69
C GLN A 175 9.94 13.27 18.09
N VAL A 176 10.79 14.16 18.63
CA VAL A 176 11.43 13.97 19.93
C VAL A 176 10.46 14.37 21.04
N PHE A 177 10.22 13.45 21.97
CA PHE A 177 9.51 13.68 23.22
C PHE A 177 10.46 13.44 24.39
N THR A 178 10.28 14.18 25.48
CA THR A 178 11.12 14.06 26.68
C THR A 178 10.25 13.70 27.87
N ASP A 179 10.63 12.65 28.61
CA ASP A 179 10.05 12.29 29.89
C ASP A 179 11.12 12.30 31.00
N GLN A 180 10.76 11.89 32.22
CA GLN A 180 11.70 11.80 33.35
C GLN A 180 12.86 10.81 33.14
N TYR A 181 12.85 10.02 32.06
CA TYR A 181 13.87 9.05 31.67
C TYR A 181 14.65 9.46 30.41
N GLY A 182 14.45 10.69 29.89
CA GLY A 182 15.17 11.29 28.76
C GLY A 182 14.34 11.39 27.47
N ASP A 183 15.03 11.52 26.34
CA ASP A 183 14.38 11.66 25.03
C ASP A 183 13.96 10.31 24.45
N TYR A 184 12.87 10.30 23.70
CA TYR A 184 12.37 9.15 22.94
C TYR A 184 11.60 9.63 21.70
N LEU A 185 11.51 8.76 20.69
CA LEU A 185 10.99 9.10 19.36
C LEU A 185 9.60 8.49 19.13
N ARG A 186 8.70 9.30 18.58
CA ARG A 186 7.39 8.87 18.07
C ARG A 186 7.05 9.64 16.81
N ASP A 187 6.26 9.02 15.95
CA ASP A 187 5.72 9.70 14.80
C ASP A 187 4.38 10.33 15.21
N VAL A 188 4.17 11.57 14.80
CA VAL A 188 2.86 12.26 14.93
C VAL A 188 2.30 12.48 13.56
N ILE A 189 1.08 12.01 13.35
CA ILE A 189 0.37 12.09 12.08
C ILE A 189 -0.85 12.99 12.28
N VAL A 190 -0.97 14.01 11.44
CA VAL A 190 -2.15 14.88 11.38
C VAL A 190 -3.01 14.43 10.20
N LEU A 191 -4.19 13.94 10.50
CA LEU A 191 -5.15 13.44 9.52
C LEU A 191 -6.27 14.46 9.36
N GLU A 192 -6.55 14.83 8.12
CA GLU A 192 -7.79 15.50 7.75
C GLU A 192 -8.88 14.44 7.59
N ILE A 193 -10.03 14.69 8.21
CA ILE A 193 -11.17 13.78 8.17
C ILE A 193 -12.32 14.39 7.40
N SER A 194 -13.11 13.53 6.76
CA SER A 194 -14.23 13.98 5.93
C SER A 194 -15.28 14.72 6.75
N ASP A 195 -15.77 14.08 7.80
CA ASP A 195 -16.86 14.59 8.64
C ASP A 195 -16.29 15.27 9.88
N ALA A 196 -16.94 16.34 10.31
CA ALA A 196 -16.63 16.92 11.60
C ALA A 196 -16.94 15.91 12.71
N LEU A 197 -16.12 15.89 13.76
CA LEU A 197 -16.40 15.08 14.95
C LEU A 197 -17.75 15.50 15.55
N ARG A 198 -18.70 14.57 15.69
CA ARG A 198 -20.01 14.80 16.31
C ARG A 198 -19.92 14.70 17.83
N LEU A 199 -18.94 13.93 18.31
CA LEU A 199 -18.61 13.73 19.71
C LEU A 199 -17.21 14.25 20.00
N ALA A 200 -16.95 14.67 21.24
CA ALA A 200 -15.60 14.96 21.68
C ALA A 200 -14.85 13.64 21.96
N PHE A 201 -13.59 13.53 21.53
CA PHE A 201 -12.75 12.37 21.79
C PHE A 201 -11.51 12.79 22.58
N THR A 202 -11.26 12.08 23.67
CA THR A 202 -10.10 12.33 24.53
C THR A 202 -8.93 11.51 24.00
N GLY A 203 -7.83 12.16 23.63
CA GLY A 203 -6.59 11.48 23.28
C GLY A 203 -5.73 11.18 24.49
N ALA A 204 -4.67 10.41 24.27
CA ALA A 204 -3.67 10.08 25.27
C ALA A 204 -2.44 11.00 25.13
N PRO A 205 -1.74 11.32 26.23
CA PRO A 205 -0.39 11.89 26.12
C PRO A 205 0.53 10.88 25.43
N VAL A 206 1.57 11.38 24.77
CA VAL A 206 2.61 10.52 24.21
C VAL A 206 3.43 9.95 25.36
N THR A 207 3.65 8.64 25.35
CA THR A 207 4.45 7.95 26.37
C THR A 207 5.52 7.03 25.76
N ARG A 208 6.61 6.85 26.49
CA ARG A 208 7.78 6.06 26.07
C ARG A 208 7.46 4.58 25.87
N PHE A 209 6.58 4.02 26.68
CA PHE A 209 6.24 2.61 26.67
C PHE A 209 4.93 2.36 25.95
N THR A 210 4.87 1.32 25.14
CA THR A 210 3.67 0.86 24.41
C THR A 210 2.58 0.33 25.34
N ALA A 211 2.60 0.63 26.65
CA ALA A 211 1.61 0.15 27.61
C ALA A 211 0.27 0.90 27.48
N ASP A 212 0.29 2.20 27.16
CA ASP A 212 -0.94 2.98 26.89
C ASP A 212 -1.62 2.59 25.57
N TYR A 213 -0.92 1.83 24.71
CA TYR A 213 -1.50 1.19 23.53
C TYR A 213 -2.64 0.23 23.87
N TYR A 214 -2.55 -0.44 25.02
CA TYR A 214 -3.53 -1.44 25.43
C TYR A 214 -4.76 -0.84 26.11
N ASN A 215 -4.74 0.47 26.43
CA ASN A 215 -5.86 1.08 27.13
C ASN A 215 -6.05 2.60 26.94
N PRO A 216 -5.99 3.15 25.71
CA PRO A 216 -6.18 4.58 25.50
C PRO A 216 -7.63 5.01 25.84
N PRO A 217 -7.87 6.28 26.21
CA PRO A 217 -9.22 6.78 26.49
C PRO A 217 -10.15 6.67 25.27
N THR A 218 -9.60 6.85 24.08
CA THR A 218 -10.26 6.58 22.80
C THR A 218 -9.44 5.58 22.00
N ARG A 219 -10.07 4.48 21.62
CA ARG A 219 -9.47 3.42 20.79
C ARG A 219 -9.71 3.71 19.32
N VAL A 220 -8.69 3.51 18.49
CA VAL A 220 -8.77 3.70 17.04
C VAL A 220 -8.84 2.32 16.40
N HIS A 221 -9.98 1.99 15.80
CA HIS A 221 -10.23 0.72 15.15
C HIS A 221 -10.09 0.83 13.64
N SER A 222 -9.57 -0.24 13.03
CA SER A 222 -9.72 -0.46 11.59
C SER A 222 -11.19 -0.76 11.29
N THR A 223 -11.58 -0.69 10.03
CA THR A 223 -12.93 -1.09 9.60
C THR A 223 -12.86 -2.18 8.55
N PHE A 224 -13.89 -3.03 8.54
CA PHE A 224 -14.11 -4.01 7.49
C PHE A 224 -15.54 -3.90 6.97
N ALA A 225 -15.74 -4.22 5.69
CA ALA A 225 -17.06 -4.27 5.09
C ALA A 225 -17.80 -5.51 5.59
N ALA A 226 -18.98 -5.31 6.17
CA ALA A 226 -19.94 -6.35 6.46
C ALA A 226 -21.01 -6.32 5.35
N ASP A 227 -21.22 -7.46 4.67
CA ASP A 227 -22.32 -7.61 3.70
C ASP A 227 -23.66 -7.78 4.43
N ALA A 228 -24.08 -6.74 5.15
CA ALA A 228 -25.24 -6.78 6.04
C ALA A 228 -26.57 -6.58 5.29
N THR A 229 -26.54 -5.94 4.12
CA THR A 229 -27.75 -5.58 3.36
C THR A 229 -27.59 -5.87 1.88
N SER A 230 -28.58 -6.58 1.34
CA SER A 230 -28.70 -6.87 -0.08
C SER A 230 -29.49 -5.80 -0.80
N TYR A 231 -28.92 -5.27 -1.90
CA TYR A 231 -29.53 -4.27 -2.75
C TYR A 231 -29.99 -4.91 -4.04
N TYR A 232 -31.19 -4.54 -4.49
CA TYR A 232 -31.76 -5.02 -5.74
C TYR A 232 -32.04 -3.84 -6.67
N GLY A 233 -31.80 -4.01 -7.96
CA GLY A 233 -31.90 -2.91 -8.91
C GLY A 233 -31.96 -3.40 -10.35
N VAL A 234 -31.61 -2.52 -11.29
CA VAL A 234 -31.66 -2.78 -12.73
C VAL A 234 -30.48 -2.12 -13.44
N SER A 235 -29.92 -2.81 -14.44
CA SER A 235 -28.91 -2.27 -15.34
C SER A 235 -29.22 -2.66 -16.79
N PRO A 236 -29.00 -1.78 -17.78
CA PRO A 236 -29.10 -2.15 -19.18
C PRO A 236 -27.97 -3.10 -19.60
N LEU A 237 -28.25 -3.90 -20.62
CA LEU A 237 -27.24 -4.71 -21.29
C LEU A 237 -26.33 -3.83 -22.15
N ALA A 238 -25.02 -3.95 -21.94
CA ALA A 238 -24.00 -3.31 -22.74
C ALA A 238 -23.80 -4.00 -24.11
N LEU A 239 -24.16 -5.27 -24.22
CA LEU A 239 -24.16 -6.04 -25.47
C LEU A 239 -25.48 -6.79 -25.61
N ALA A 240 -25.98 -6.92 -26.83
CA ALA A 240 -27.12 -7.79 -27.11
C ALA A 240 -26.78 -9.24 -26.72
N ALA A 241 -27.76 -9.96 -26.17
CA ALA A 241 -27.61 -11.35 -25.78
C ALA A 241 -28.48 -12.23 -26.68
N SER A 242 -27.94 -13.36 -27.12
CA SER A 242 -28.60 -14.25 -28.08
C SER A 242 -29.24 -15.43 -27.36
N LEU A 243 -30.23 -16.04 -28.02
CA LEU A 243 -30.81 -17.30 -27.58
C LEU A 243 -29.71 -18.36 -27.37
N GLY A 244 -29.70 -19.00 -26.20
CA GLY A 244 -28.71 -20.01 -25.83
C GLY A 244 -27.50 -19.50 -25.03
N ASP A 245 -27.29 -18.18 -24.93
CA ASP A 245 -26.14 -17.62 -24.20
C ASP A 245 -26.21 -17.93 -22.70
N LEU A 246 -25.04 -18.20 -22.11
CA LEU A 246 -24.84 -18.38 -20.65
C LEU A 246 -24.11 -17.20 -20.00
N THR A 247 -23.68 -16.24 -20.81
CA THR A 247 -22.88 -15.09 -20.39
C THR A 247 -23.54 -13.82 -20.92
N LEU A 248 -23.67 -12.82 -20.07
CA LEU A 248 -24.28 -11.53 -20.39
C LEU A 248 -23.32 -10.41 -20.03
N LYS A 249 -23.48 -9.26 -20.67
CA LYS A 249 -22.75 -8.05 -20.34
C LYS A 249 -23.72 -6.95 -19.93
N ALA A 250 -23.81 -6.66 -18.64
CA ALA A 250 -24.47 -5.48 -18.11
C ALA A 250 -23.54 -4.25 -18.21
N GLU A 251 -24.11 -3.06 -18.28
CA GLU A 251 -23.36 -1.80 -18.23
C GLU A 251 -22.68 -1.60 -16.86
N SER A 252 -23.36 -1.98 -15.78
CA SER A 252 -22.84 -1.92 -14.43
C SER A 252 -23.49 -2.97 -13.53
N VAL A 253 -22.72 -3.62 -12.66
CA VAL A 253 -23.25 -4.47 -11.57
C VAL A 253 -23.59 -3.67 -10.30
N TYR A 254 -23.28 -2.37 -10.31
CA TYR A 254 -23.44 -1.46 -9.17
C TYR A 254 -24.52 -0.41 -9.44
N THR A 255 -25.25 -0.04 -8.39
CA THR A 255 -26.17 1.11 -8.37
C THR A 255 -25.64 2.20 -7.44
N GLN A 256 -25.97 3.45 -7.73
CA GLN A 256 -25.63 4.55 -6.84
C GLN A 256 -26.61 4.58 -5.66
N LEU A 257 -26.10 4.55 -4.43
CA LEU A 257 -26.90 4.67 -3.21
C LEU A 257 -26.73 6.06 -2.57
N VAL A 258 -25.52 6.63 -2.62
CA VAL A 258 -25.23 7.93 -1.99
C VAL A 258 -24.71 8.92 -3.02
N PRO A 259 -25.15 10.18 -3.03
CA PRO A 259 -24.54 11.21 -3.84
C PRO A 259 -23.08 11.43 -3.41
N SER A 260 -22.16 11.33 -4.35
CA SER A 260 -20.73 11.53 -4.11
C SER A 260 -20.21 12.66 -5.00
N ALA A 261 -19.43 13.57 -4.40
CA ALA A 261 -18.71 14.62 -5.12
C ALA A 261 -17.23 14.26 -5.14
N LEU A 262 -16.58 14.34 -6.30
CA LEU A 262 -15.16 14.00 -6.42
C LEU A 262 -14.30 15.08 -5.74
N SER A 263 -13.35 14.64 -4.92
CA SER A 263 -12.27 15.44 -4.34
C SER A 263 -10.93 14.86 -4.78
N GLU A 264 -10.04 15.74 -5.19
CA GLU A 264 -8.74 15.40 -5.71
C GLU A 264 -7.68 15.60 -4.61
N ALA A 265 -6.90 14.56 -4.34
CA ALA A 265 -5.74 14.61 -3.48
C ALA A 265 -4.46 14.46 -4.33
N PRO A 266 -3.63 15.51 -4.46
CA PRO A 266 -2.40 15.42 -5.24
C PRO A 266 -1.35 14.57 -4.50
N ILE A 267 -0.71 13.67 -5.24
CA ILE A 267 0.49 12.93 -4.87
C ILE A 267 1.66 13.59 -5.60
N ILE A 268 2.64 14.11 -4.86
CA ILE A 268 3.77 14.87 -5.41
C ILE A 268 5.08 14.16 -5.07
N ASP A 269 5.92 13.96 -6.09
CA ASP A 269 7.28 13.46 -6.02
C ASP A 269 7.43 12.18 -5.17
N ALA A 270 6.46 11.27 -5.30
CA ALA A 270 6.51 9.97 -4.66
C ALA A 270 7.49 9.05 -5.42
N ARG A 271 8.23 8.19 -4.73
CA ARG A 271 9.21 7.31 -5.37
C ARG A 271 8.54 6.12 -6.06
N CYS A 272 9.01 5.78 -7.26
CA CYS A 272 8.55 4.60 -8.01
C CYS A 272 9.03 3.29 -7.36
N THR A 273 10.11 3.37 -6.59
CA THR A 273 10.63 2.28 -5.76
C THR A 273 10.40 2.65 -4.30
N GLY A 274 9.82 1.77 -3.49
CA GLY A 274 9.64 2.04 -2.06
C GLY A 274 10.97 2.30 -1.36
N ASP A 275 10.98 3.23 -0.41
CA ASP A 275 12.16 3.50 0.42
C ASP A 275 12.37 2.36 1.41
N ARG A 276 13.59 1.83 1.39
CA ARG A 276 14.00 0.76 2.29
C ARG A 276 15.30 1.16 2.97
N GLU A 277 15.26 1.09 4.29
CA GLU A 277 16.46 1.10 5.11
C GLU A 277 17.02 -0.33 5.14
N LEU A 278 18.20 -0.51 4.57
CA LEU A 278 18.93 -1.76 4.58
C LEU A 278 19.96 -1.72 5.69
N ILE A 279 20.03 -2.78 6.48
CA ILE A 279 21.11 -2.97 7.45
C ILE A 279 22.10 -3.97 6.86
N VAL A 280 23.24 -3.47 6.40
CA VAL A 280 24.26 -4.27 5.72
C VAL A 280 25.44 -4.52 6.66
N PRO A 281 25.72 -5.78 7.05
CA PRO A 281 26.87 -6.10 7.90
C PRO A 281 28.22 -5.77 7.23
N ILE A 282 29.17 -5.26 8.00
CA ILE A 282 30.56 -5.07 7.56
C ILE A 282 31.34 -6.36 7.85
N ALA A 283 31.23 -7.34 6.95
CA ALA A 283 31.86 -8.64 7.14
C ALA A 283 33.38 -8.53 7.34
N GLY A 284 33.92 -9.26 8.31
CA GLY A 284 35.34 -9.23 8.69
C GLY A 284 35.72 -8.13 9.68
N ALA A 285 34.85 -7.15 9.96
CA ALA A 285 35.10 -6.13 10.97
C ALA A 285 35.09 -6.73 12.39
N PRO A 286 35.96 -6.26 13.30
CA PRO A 286 35.92 -6.70 14.69
C PRO A 286 34.57 -6.33 15.32
N ALA A 287 34.03 -7.22 16.17
CA ALA A 287 32.80 -6.93 16.89
C ALA A 287 32.94 -5.69 17.77
N LEU A 288 31.89 -4.88 17.84
CA LEU A 288 31.82 -3.79 18.80
C LEU A 288 31.63 -4.37 20.19
N SER A 289 32.37 -3.85 21.16
CA SER A 289 32.28 -4.26 22.56
C SER A 289 32.50 -3.08 23.48
N PHE A 290 31.63 -2.90 24.47
CA PHE A 290 31.85 -1.97 25.57
C PHE A 290 31.23 -2.49 26.86
N SER A 291 31.78 -2.05 27.99
CA SER A 291 31.23 -2.34 29.32
C SER A 291 30.76 -1.05 29.98
N THR A 292 29.59 -1.10 30.58
CA THR A 292 28.98 0.05 31.27
C THR A 292 28.18 -0.43 32.46
N THR A 293 28.05 0.41 33.49
CA THR A 293 27.16 0.11 34.61
C THR A 293 25.73 0.33 34.16
N VAL A 294 24.88 -0.68 34.32
CA VAL A 294 23.43 -0.59 34.10
C VAL A 294 22.77 -0.59 35.46
N THR A 295 22.08 0.51 35.75
CA THR A 295 21.27 0.69 36.95
C THR A 295 19.81 0.88 36.53
N THR A 296 18.95 -0.05 36.93
CA THR A 296 17.50 0.01 36.69
C THR A 296 16.77 -0.29 37.99
N THR A 297 15.77 0.50 38.37
CA THR A 297 14.73 0.07 39.31
C THR A 297 13.73 -0.89 38.62
N PRO A 298 12.87 -1.62 39.36
CA PRO A 298 11.84 -2.47 38.75
C PRO A 298 11.05 -1.72 37.66
N GLY A 299 11.13 -2.20 36.41
CA GLY A 299 10.43 -1.59 35.27
C GLY A 299 11.09 -0.35 34.63
N GLN A 300 12.20 0.15 35.17
CA GLN A 300 12.95 1.25 34.54
C GLN A 300 13.81 0.72 33.37
N VAL A 301 13.83 1.46 32.26
CA VAL A 301 14.63 1.13 31.08
C VAL A 301 15.94 1.92 31.06
N ALA A 302 17.04 1.20 30.90
CA ALA A 302 18.34 1.77 30.59
C ALA A 302 18.63 1.60 29.10
N VAL A 303 18.98 2.69 28.41
CA VAL A 303 19.37 2.66 27.00
C VAL A 303 20.89 2.80 26.90
N ARG A 304 21.52 1.99 26.04
CA ARG A 304 22.94 2.06 25.71
C ARG A 304 23.16 2.05 24.21
N TYR A 305 24.25 2.66 23.76
CA TYR A 305 24.50 2.89 22.34
C TYR A 305 25.86 2.33 21.91
N PHE A 306 25.91 1.69 20.74
CA PHE A 306 27.16 1.25 20.11
C PHE A 306 27.90 2.38 19.37
N GLY A 307 27.29 3.56 19.28
CA GLY A 307 27.82 4.73 18.59
C GLY A 307 27.51 4.78 17.09
N GLY A 308 26.89 3.73 16.54
CA GLY A 308 26.49 3.56 15.15
C GLY A 308 25.72 2.25 14.91
N THR A 309 25.36 1.98 13.66
CA THR A 309 24.52 0.83 13.26
C THR A 309 25.16 -0.53 13.61
N ILE A 310 24.32 -1.48 14.00
CA ILE A 310 24.71 -2.88 14.29
C ILE A 310 23.93 -3.86 13.43
N ALA A 311 24.50 -5.05 13.18
CA ALA A 311 23.85 -6.06 12.35
C ALA A 311 22.64 -6.68 13.08
N ARG A 312 21.57 -6.95 12.32
CA ARG A 312 20.38 -7.68 12.82
C ARG A 312 20.78 -9.08 13.32
N GLY A 313 20.24 -9.51 14.46
CA GLY A 313 20.54 -10.84 15.02
C GLY A 313 21.90 -10.97 15.71
N SER A 314 22.68 -9.89 15.87
CA SER A 314 24.07 -9.96 16.34
C SER A 314 24.29 -9.48 17.78
N LEU A 315 23.27 -8.91 18.43
CA LEU A 315 23.39 -8.38 19.78
C LEU A 315 23.53 -9.53 20.79
N ALA A 316 24.56 -9.43 21.63
CA ALA A 316 24.67 -10.18 22.87
C ALA A 316 25.02 -9.25 24.03
N LEU A 317 24.25 -9.36 25.11
CA LEU A 317 24.36 -8.57 26.32
C LEU A 317 24.60 -9.48 27.53
N ALA A 318 25.79 -9.41 28.11
CA ALA A 318 26.12 -10.11 29.35
C ALA A 318 25.90 -9.21 30.56
N ILE A 319 24.93 -9.55 31.41
CA ILE A 319 24.59 -8.77 32.62
C ILE A 319 24.11 -9.71 33.74
N GLY A 320 24.65 -9.53 34.95
CA GLY A 320 24.20 -10.26 36.14
C GLY A 320 24.29 -11.79 36.02
N GLY A 321 25.27 -12.31 35.28
CA GLY A 321 25.47 -13.76 35.06
C GLY A 321 24.59 -14.38 33.97
N VAL A 322 23.81 -13.58 33.24
CA VAL A 322 22.95 -14.01 32.13
C VAL A 322 23.45 -13.36 30.83
N THR A 323 23.34 -14.08 29.71
CA THR A 323 23.57 -13.53 28.36
C THR A 323 22.22 -13.41 27.66
N LEU A 324 21.84 -12.19 27.31
CA LEU A 324 20.63 -11.87 26.56
C LEU A 324 21.00 -11.71 25.09
N ILE A 325 20.16 -12.25 24.21
CA ILE A 325 20.33 -12.17 22.74
C ILE A 325 19.09 -11.53 22.11
N ASP A 326 19.26 -10.93 20.93
CA ASP A 326 18.13 -10.39 20.17
C ASP A 326 17.44 -11.46 19.30
N ASP A 327 16.20 -11.19 18.90
CA ASP A 327 15.36 -12.08 18.08
C ASP A 327 15.42 -11.78 16.56
N ALA A 328 16.34 -10.92 16.14
CA ALA A 328 16.46 -10.31 14.81
C ALA A 328 15.29 -9.40 14.37
N ALA A 329 14.21 -9.32 15.16
CA ALA A 329 13.01 -8.51 14.93
C ALA A 329 12.96 -7.24 15.79
N GLY A 330 14.01 -6.98 16.57
CA GLY A 330 14.15 -5.75 17.36
C GLY A 330 13.79 -5.92 18.85
N ALA A 331 13.53 -7.14 19.33
CA ALA A 331 13.34 -7.42 20.74
C ALA A 331 14.49 -8.25 21.32
N ILE A 332 14.73 -8.09 22.62
CA ILE A 332 15.62 -8.96 23.38
C ILE A 332 14.80 -10.13 23.91
N VAL A 333 15.26 -11.36 23.66
CA VAL A 333 14.60 -12.59 24.14
C VAL A 333 14.50 -12.54 25.67
N PRO A 334 13.29 -12.57 26.25
CA PRO A 334 13.12 -12.44 27.70
C PRO A 334 13.77 -13.60 28.46
N GLN A 335 14.64 -13.29 29.41
CA GLN A 335 15.32 -14.29 30.23
C GLN A 335 15.61 -13.76 31.63
N SER A 336 15.39 -14.56 32.67
CA SER A 336 15.71 -14.22 34.07
C SER A 336 15.16 -12.86 34.55
N GLY A 337 13.97 -12.49 34.05
CA GLY A 337 13.27 -11.25 34.36
C GLY A 337 13.75 -10.02 33.58
N PHE A 338 14.67 -10.18 32.63
CA PHE A 338 15.07 -9.13 31.71
C PHE A 338 14.15 -9.06 30.49
N THR A 339 13.89 -7.84 30.04
CA THR A 339 13.22 -7.52 28.78
C THR A 339 13.93 -6.34 28.13
N GLY A 340 13.70 -6.12 26.84
CA GLY A 340 14.35 -5.01 26.14
C GLY A 340 14.09 -5.03 24.65
N SER A 341 14.64 -4.03 23.98
CA SER A 341 14.56 -3.89 22.53
C SER A 341 15.87 -3.37 21.97
N VAL A 342 16.05 -3.56 20.67
CA VAL A 342 17.20 -3.07 19.93
C VAL A 342 16.73 -2.33 18.69
N ASP A 343 17.21 -1.10 18.54
CA ASP A 343 17.16 -0.36 17.29
C ASP A 343 18.51 -0.55 16.58
N TYR A 344 18.49 -1.38 15.55
CA TYR A 344 19.69 -1.74 14.80
C TYR A 344 20.27 -0.56 14.01
N ALA A 345 19.43 0.36 13.53
CA ALA A 345 19.85 1.51 12.72
C ALA A 345 20.67 2.50 13.55
N SER A 346 20.16 2.89 14.72
CA SER A 346 20.87 3.77 15.65
C SER A 346 21.89 3.05 16.55
N GLY A 347 21.79 1.73 16.63
CA GLY A 347 22.59 0.90 17.56
C GLY A 347 22.20 1.11 19.02
N ALA A 348 20.95 1.50 19.28
CA ALA A 348 20.42 1.71 20.63
C ALA A 348 19.84 0.40 21.19
N VAL A 349 20.28 0.02 22.38
CA VAL A 349 19.82 -1.16 23.12
C VAL A 349 19.13 -0.72 24.39
N SER A 350 17.85 -1.01 24.49
CA SER A 350 17.03 -0.76 25.67
C SER A 350 16.95 -2.03 26.51
N VAL A 351 17.16 -1.91 27.82
CA VAL A 351 17.16 -3.04 28.76
C VAL A 351 16.40 -2.66 30.02
N ALA A 352 15.48 -3.52 30.43
CA ALA A 352 14.71 -3.43 31.66
C ALA A 352 14.82 -4.73 32.45
N ARG A 353 14.54 -4.67 33.75
CA ARG A 353 14.40 -5.87 34.60
C ARG A 353 13.24 -5.73 35.57
N SER A 354 12.54 -6.84 35.83
CA SER A 354 11.37 -6.88 36.72
C SER A 354 11.68 -6.66 38.21
N THR A 355 12.91 -6.86 38.68
CA THR A 355 13.29 -6.76 40.11
C THR A 355 14.36 -5.70 40.40
N GLY A 356 14.74 -4.91 39.39
CA GLY A 356 15.83 -3.95 39.47
C GLY A 356 17.22 -4.62 39.48
N ILE A 357 18.23 -3.90 39.01
CA ILE A 357 19.63 -4.35 39.00
C ILE A 357 20.56 -3.14 39.00
N SER A 358 21.71 -3.27 39.66
CA SER A 358 22.86 -2.40 39.48
C SER A 358 24.08 -3.29 39.28
N GLY A 359 24.68 -3.25 38.10
CA GLY A 359 25.79 -4.14 37.77
C GLY A 359 26.51 -3.76 36.48
N SER A 360 27.72 -4.26 36.32
CA SER A 360 28.45 -4.13 35.05
C SER A 360 27.76 -4.99 33.98
N ALA A 361 27.55 -4.39 32.82
CA ALA A 361 26.97 -5.04 31.66
C ALA A 361 27.91 -4.88 30.47
N THR A 362 28.17 -5.98 29.77
CA THR A 362 28.99 -5.99 28.56
C THR A 362 28.08 -6.17 27.35
N TYR A 363 28.14 -5.21 26.43
CA TYR A 363 27.37 -5.20 25.18
C TYR A 363 28.29 -5.56 24.04
N THR A 364 27.88 -6.52 23.22
CA THR A 364 28.62 -6.95 22.03
C THR A 364 27.68 -7.04 20.82
N ALA A 365 28.14 -6.59 19.65
CA ALA A 365 27.38 -6.70 18.39
C ALA A 365 28.31 -6.62 17.17
N ALA A 366 27.87 -7.18 16.03
CA ALA A 366 28.60 -7.03 14.77
C ALA A 366 28.34 -5.65 14.14
N GLN A 367 29.35 -5.07 13.50
CA GLN A 367 29.25 -3.79 12.82
C GLN A 367 28.38 -3.89 11.55
N ALA A 368 27.55 -2.88 11.31
CA ALA A 368 26.77 -2.75 10.08
C ALA A 368 26.66 -1.27 9.66
N ALA A 369 26.04 -1.01 8.52
CA ALA A 369 25.63 0.32 8.10
C ALA A 369 24.15 0.32 7.68
N ALA A 370 23.44 1.38 8.06
CA ALA A 370 22.07 1.63 7.63
C ALA A 370 22.10 2.43 6.31
N ILE A 371 21.47 1.90 5.26
CA ILE A 371 21.53 2.46 3.92
C ILE A 371 20.12 2.63 3.40
N ALA A 372 19.72 3.89 3.14
CA ALA A 372 18.50 4.17 2.40
C ALA A 372 18.77 3.96 0.90
N VAL A 373 18.03 3.07 0.27
CA VAL A 373 18.17 2.81 -1.18
C VAL A 373 16.81 2.63 -1.84
N ALA A 374 16.75 3.03 -3.11
CA ALA A 374 15.68 2.61 -4.01
C ALA A 374 15.68 1.09 -4.14
N GLY A 375 14.60 0.45 -3.66
CA GLY A 375 14.45 -1.01 -3.72
C GLY A 375 14.30 -1.54 -5.15
N HIS A 376 14.50 -2.85 -5.30
CA HIS A 376 14.06 -3.62 -6.45
C HIS A 376 12.56 -3.81 -6.39
N THR A 377 11.92 -3.99 -7.55
CA THR A 377 10.49 -4.25 -7.67
C THR A 377 10.22 -5.37 -8.65
N GLU A 378 9.26 -6.23 -8.32
CA GLU A 378 8.78 -7.30 -9.20
C GLU A 378 7.28 -7.51 -8.95
N SER A 379 6.58 -8.21 -9.85
CA SER A 379 5.20 -8.57 -9.62
C SER A 379 4.77 -9.91 -10.22
N THR A 380 3.69 -10.47 -9.68
CA THR A 380 2.99 -11.62 -10.25
C THR A 380 1.56 -11.20 -10.61
N PRO A 381 1.18 -11.19 -11.90
CA PRO A 381 -0.18 -10.84 -12.31
C PRO A 381 -1.18 -11.95 -11.95
N ILE A 382 -2.39 -11.55 -11.54
CA ILE A 382 -3.47 -12.45 -11.13
C ILE A 382 -4.49 -12.58 -12.26
N SER A 383 -4.64 -13.80 -12.75
CA SER A 383 -5.62 -14.24 -13.72
C SER A 383 -6.51 -15.32 -13.09
N ILE A 384 -7.61 -15.68 -13.76
CA ILE A 384 -8.47 -16.78 -13.31
C ILE A 384 -7.68 -18.10 -13.17
N GLY A 385 -6.72 -18.34 -14.06
CA GLY A 385 -5.98 -19.61 -14.11
C GLY A 385 -4.91 -19.78 -13.01
N ASN A 386 -4.38 -18.69 -12.45
CA ASN A 386 -3.32 -18.74 -11.42
C ASN A 386 -3.78 -18.18 -10.07
N ARG A 387 -5.07 -17.88 -9.90
CA ARG A 387 -5.65 -17.40 -8.64
C ARG A 387 -5.59 -18.49 -7.57
N GLY A 388 -4.80 -18.25 -6.53
CA GLY A 388 -4.68 -19.11 -5.36
C GLY A 388 -4.31 -18.35 -4.09
N TYR A 389 -4.03 -19.09 -3.02
CA TYR A 389 -3.57 -18.55 -1.74
C TYR A 389 -2.05 -18.51 -1.61
N ASN A 390 -1.33 -19.39 -2.29
CA ASN A 390 0.12 -19.54 -2.16
C ASN A 390 0.86 -19.09 -3.42
N TYR A 391 1.87 -18.24 -3.24
CA TYR A 391 2.71 -17.75 -4.33
C TYR A 391 4.18 -17.90 -3.97
N VAL A 392 4.99 -18.21 -4.99
CA VAL A 392 6.43 -18.40 -4.85
C VAL A 392 7.14 -17.57 -5.90
N ILE A 393 8.17 -16.85 -5.48
CA ILE A 393 9.04 -16.08 -6.37
C ILE A 393 10.49 -16.15 -5.88
N ASN A 394 11.44 -16.02 -6.80
CA ASN A 394 12.85 -15.87 -6.46
C ASN A 394 13.29 -14.42 -6.67
N LEU A 395 13.66 -13.75 -5.58
CA LEU A 395 14.11 -12.37 -5.57
C LEU A 395 15.59 -12.30 -5.99
N SER A 396 15.87 -11.65 -7.13
CA SER A 396 17.23 -11.52 -7.66
C SER A 396 17.58 -10.04 -7.89
N PRO A 397 18.61 -9.49 -7.22
CA PRO A 397 19.52 -10.14 -6.27
C PRO A 397 18.84 -10.47 -4.94
N ALA A 398 19.42 -11.40 -4.17
CA ALA A 398 18.86 -11.82 -2.88
C ALA A 398 18.67 -10.65 -1.90
N PRO A 399 17.58 -10.63 -1.12
CA PRO A 399 17.19 -9.50 -0.29
C PRO A 399 18.02 -9.38 1.00
N ALA A 400 18.14 -8.16 1.51
CA ALA A 400 18.66 -7.90 2.84
C ALA A 400 17.60 -8.21 3.91
N PRO A 401 17.98 -8.70 5.11
CA PRO A 401 17.05 -8.93 6.20
C PRO A 401 16.25 -7.69 6.60
N GLY A 402 14.92 -7.82 6.65
CA GLY A 402 13.97 -6.77 7.02
C GLY A 402 13.62 -5.81 5.89
N SER A 403 14.02 -6.12 4.65
CA SER A 403 13.83 -5.21 3.50
C SER A 403 12.66 -5.60 2.58
N VAL A 404 12.11 -6.80 2.72
CA VAL A 404 11.06 -7.31 1.81
C VAL A 404 9.68 -6.82 2.23
N SER A 405 8.87 -6.45 1.25
CA SER A 405 7.43 -6.27 1.43
C SER A 405 6.65 -6.82 0.26
N VAL A 406 5.44 -7.27 0.54
CA VAL A 406 4.51 -7.82 -0.44
C VAL A 406 3.18 -7.09 -0.31
N ASP A 407 2.71 -6.48 -1.38
CA ASP A 407 1.38 -5.88 -1.46
C ASP A 407 0.48 -6.74 -2.35
N TYR A 408 -0.77 -6.98 -1.94
CA TYR A 408 -1.76 -7.67 -2.75
C TYR A 408 -3.15 -7.07 -2.53
N MET A 409 -4.05 -7.23 -3.50
CA MET A 409 -5.44 -6.77 -3.39
C MET A 409 -6.40 -7.94 -3.24
N ALA A 410 -7.35 -7.81 -2.31
CA ALA A 410 -8.49 -8.71 -2.19
C ALA A 410 -9.74 -7.93 -1.76
N LEU A 411 -10.90 -8.27 -2.33
CA LEU A 411 -12.18 -7.59 -2.05
C LEU A 411 -12.10 -6.06 -2.23
N GLY A 412 -11.30 -5.59 -3.19
CA GLY A 412 -11.08 -4.17 -3.48
C GLY A 412 -10.18 -3.42 -2.48
N LYS A 413 -9.55 -4.12 -1.51
CA LYS A 413 -8.65 -3.51 -0.52
C LYS A 413 -7.21 -4.00 -0.71
N TRP A 414 -6.26 -3.07 -0.60
CA TRP A 414 -4.83 -3.39 -0.55
C TRP A 414 -4.42 -3.89 0.84
N TYR A 415 -3.65 -4.96 0.85
CA TYR A 415 -3.05 -5.58 2.01
C TYR A 415 -1.54 -5.62 1.86
N ARG A 416 -0.81 -5.51 2.98
CA ARG A 416 0.66 -5.52 2.98
C ARG A 416 1.20 -6.51 4.00
N LEU A 417 2.20 -7.28 3.57
CA LEU A 417 3.04 -8.11 4.41
C LEU A 417 4.44 -7.48 4.47
N ILE A 418 5.04 -7.44 5.66
CA ILE A 418 6.35 -6.85 5.90
C ILE A 418 7.27 -7.90 6.51
N ASP A 419 8.48 -7.99 5.99
CA ASP A 419 9.55 -8.80 6.53
C ASP A 419 10.02 -8.27 7.89
N ASN A 420 10.03 -9.16 8.89
CA ASN A 420 10.43 -8.83 10.25
C ASN A 420 11.96 -8.90 10.48
N GLY A 421 12.75 -9.30 9.50
CA GLY A 421 14.21 -9.44 9.65
C GLY A 421 14.66 -10.84 10.04
N SER A 422 13.76 -11.72 10.50
CA SER A 422 14.06 -13.11 10.90
C SER A 422 13.68 -14.14 9.82
N GLY A 423 13.30 -13.68 8.62
CA GLY A 423 12.91 -14.52 7.49
C GLY A 423 11.40 -14.79 7.43
N ASN A 424 10.60 -14.17 8.29
CA ASN A 424 9.15 -14.27 8.26
C ASN A 424 8.53 -12.94 7.86
N LEU A 425 7.48 -13.00 7.05
CA LEU A 425 6.65 -11.85 6.68
C LEU A 425 5.32 -11.95 7.42
N SER A 426 4.88 -10.82 7.96
CA SER A 426 3.59 -10.69 8.66
C SER A 426 2.89 -9.39 8.28
N GLY A 427 1.56 -9.42 8.25
CA GLY A 427 0.69 -8.25 8.19
C GLY A 427 -0.20 -8.16 9.43
N ASP A 428 -1.30 -7.42 9.31
CA ASP A 428 -2.35 -7.44 10.34
C ASP A 428 -3.00 -8.83 10.45
N ASP A 429 -3.75 -9.05 11.53
CA ASP A 429 -4.40 -10.33 11.80
C ASP A 429 -5.32 -10.74 10.63
N GLY A 430 -5.14 -11.97 10.14
CA GLY A 430 -5.89 -12.52 9.01
C GLY A 430 -5.46 -12.03 7.62
N VAL A 431 -4.42 -11.21 7.51
CA VAL A 431 -3.91 -10.70 6.21
C VAL A 431 -2.99 -11.72 5.50
N GLY A 432 -2.45 -12.69 6.23
CA GLY A 432 -1.58 -13.72 5.68
C GLY A 432 -0.15 -13.65 6.22
N THR A 433 0.68 -14.57 5.75
CA THR A 433 2.04 -14.78 6.23
C THR A 433 2.97 -15.10 5.06
N GLY A 434 4.27 -14.99 5.28
CA GLY A 434 5.26 -15.40 4.29
C GLY A 434 6.59 -15.80 4.92
N ILE A 435 7.44 -16.43 4.13
CA ILE A 435 8.79 -16.83 4.51
C ILE A 435 9.75 -16.42 3.40
N VAL A 436 10.86 -15.79 3.75
CA VAL A 436 11.94 -15.42 2.84
C VAL A 436 13.26 -16.02 3.30
N ASP A 437 13.99 -16.61 2.34
CA ASP A 437 15.36 -17.03 2.53
C ASP A 437 16.31 -15.98 1.93
N TYR A 438 17.07 -15.30 2.80
CA TYR A 438 17.98 -14.21 2.38
C TYR A 438 19.21 -14.69 1.61
N GLY A 439 19.56 -15.97 1.71
CA GLY A 439 20.72 -16.54 1.01
C GLY A 439 20.40 -16.84 -0.45
N THR A 440 19.22 -17.42 -0.70
CA THR A 440 18.78 -17.83 -2.03
C THR A 440 17.92 -16.78 -2.74
N GLY A 441 17.21 -15.92 -1.98
CA GLY A 441 16.18 -15.03 -2.51
C GLY A 441 14.80 -15.67 -2.63
N SER A 442 14.64 -16.92 -2.22
CA SER A 442 13.35 -17.62 -2.31
C SER A 442 12.33 -17.02 -1.35
N LEU A 443 11.19 -16.57 -1.88
CA LEU A 443 10.07 -16.01 -1.14
C LEU A 443 8.83 -16.86 -1.38
N VAL A 444 8.18 -17.29 -0.29
CA VAL A 444 6.87 -17.93 -0.30
C VAL A 444 5.90 -17.07 0.49
N VAL A 445 4.71 -16.84 -0.07
CA VAL A 445 3.67 -16.03 0.56
C VAL A 445 2.36 -16.80 0.54
N THR A 446 1.68 -16.84 1.69
CA THR A 446 0.32 -17.34 1.87
C THR A 446 -0.60 -16.17 2.21
N LEU A 447 -1.46 -15.81 1.27
CA LEU A 447 -2.39 -14.69 1.41
C LEU A 447 -3.54 -15.05 2.36
N GLY A 448 -4.07 -14.05 3.07
CA GLY A 448 -5.23 -14.24 3.95
C GLY A 448 -6.58 -14.37 3.22
N ALA A 449 -6.66 -13.86 1.99
CA ALA A 449 -7.84 -13.90 1.14
C ALA A 449 -7.44 -14.15 -0.32
N LEU A 450 -8.38 -14.65 -1.13
CA LEU A 450 -8.15 -14.84 -2.56
C LEU A 450 -7.95 -13.48 -3.24
N PRO A 451 -6.85 -13.27 -3.97
CA PRO A 451 -6.58 -11.99 -4.60
C PRO A 451 -7.57 -11.74 -5.74
N ASP A 452 -7.83 -10.46 -6.03
CA ASP A 452 -8.77 -10.07 -7.08
C ASP A 452 -8.17 -10.31 -8.47
N VAL A 453 -8.99 -10.75 -9.43
CA VAL A 453 -8.55 -11.01 -10.81
C VAL A 453 -8.20 -9.68 -11.51
N ASN A 454 -7.20 -9.70 -12.40
CA ASN A 454 -6.63 -8.54 -13.08
C ASN A 454 -5.89 -7.56 -12.16
N THR A 455 -5.55 -7.99 -10.93
CA THR A 455 -4.61 -7.28 -10.05
C THR A 455 -3.23 -7.94 -10.08
N GLU A 456 -2.28 -7.41 -9.31
CA GLU A 456 -0.94 -7.98 -9.19
C GLU A 456 -0.53 -8.15 -7.72
N ILE A 457 0.23 -9.20 -7.43
CA ILE A 457 1.01 -9.28 -6.19
C ILE A 457 2.33 -8.56 -6.44
N LEU A 458 2.56 -7.48 -5.70
CA LEU A 458 3.72 -6.60 -5.86
C LEU A 458 4.78 -6.96 -4.81
N TYR A 459 6.01 -7.18 -5.26
CA TYR A 459 7.16 -7.45 -4.40
C TYR A 459 8.12 -6.26 -4.46
N SER A 460 8.61 -5.81 -3.30
CA SER A 460 9.67 -4.82 -3.23
C SER A 460 10.69 -5.21 -2.17
N TRP A 461 11.99 -5.08 -2.48
CA TRP A 461 13.07 -5.45 -1.57
C TRP A 461 14.36 -4.66 -1.79
N GLY A 462 15.20 -4.57 -0.76
CA GLY A 462 16.57 -4.06 -0.85
C GLY A 462 17.59 -5.18 -0.97
N ALA A 463 18.71 -4.98 -1.67
CA ALA A 463 19.76 -6.00 -1.81
C ALA A 463 21.14 -5.53 -1.28
N PRO A 464 21.85 -6.34 -0.49
CA PRO A 464 23.21 -6.02 -0.01
C PRO A 464 24.28 -6.25 -1.08
N ALA A 465 23.94 -6.89 -2.20
CA ALA A 465 24.87 -7.31 -3.25
C ALA A 465 25.69 -6.14 -3.86
N HIS A 466 25.15 -4.93 -3.78
CA HIS A 466 25.77 -3.70 -4.30
C HIS A 466 26.87 -3.14 -3.41
N TYR A 467 27.13 -3.73 -2.24
CA TYR A 467 28.10 -3.23 -1.27
C TYR A 467 29.25 -4.21 -1.05
N THR A 468 30.43 -3.68 -0.75
CA THR A 468 31.63 -4.44 -0.38
C THR A 468 32.18 -3.94 0.95
N PRO A 469 32.40 -4.81 1.94
CA PRO A 469 33.07 -4.44 3.18
C PRO A 469 34.56 -4.20 2.96
N GLN A 470 35.09 -3.20 3.65
CA GLN A 470 36.50 -2.83 3.63
C GLN A 470 37.00 -2.72 5.07
N VAL A 471 37.96 -3.58 5.43
CA VAL A 471 38.40 -3.76 6.83
C VAL A 471 39.91 -3.90 6.91
N GLY A 472 40.50 -3.27 7.93
CA GLY A 472 41.89 -3.47 8.34
C GLY A 472 42.84 -2.37 7.90
N ALA A 473 44.14 -2.59 8.16
CA ALA A 473 45.20 -1.60 7.97
C ALA A 473 45.76 -1.56 6.53
N SER A 474 45.51 -2.60 5.72
CA SER A 474 45.95 -2.68 4.31
C SER A 474 45.15 -1.78 3.35
N VAL A 475 44.13 -1.11 3.87
CA VAL A 475 43.13 -0.34 3.11
C VAL A 475 43.44 1.17 3.09
N PHE A 476 44.55 1.58 3.70
CA PHE A 476 44.82 2.99 4.03
C PHE A 476 46.32 3.33 3.99
N ARG A 477 46.65 4.60 3.75
CA ARG A 477 48.02 5.14 3.88
C ARG A 477 48.18 5.88 5.20
N PRO A 478 49.11 5.49 6.11
CA PRO A 478 49.26 6.11 7.42
C PRO A 478 49.31 7.64 7.36
N PRO A 479 48.77 8.34 8.39
CA PRO A 479 48.75 9.79 8.43
C PRO A 479 50.17 10.33 8.27
N ALA A 480 50.41 11.05 7.18
CA ALA A 480 51.71 11.56 6.83
C ALA A 480 51.67 13.09 6.77
N ILE A 481 52.66 13.72 7.40
CA ILE A 481 52.83 15.17 7.33
C ILE A 481 53.56 15.46 6.02
N LYS A 482 52.86 16.10 5.09
CA LYS A 482 53.40 16.50 3.78
C LYS A 482 53.95 17.91 3.88
N ILE A 483 55.26 18.06 3.73
CA ILE A 483 55.95 19.34 3.76
C ILE A 483 56.43 19.63 2.34
N SER A 484 56.06 20.79 1.81
CA SER A 484 56.58 21.28 0.53
C SER A 484 57.47 22.49 0.78
N VAL A 485 58.72 22.37 0.36
CA VAL A 485 59.74 23.39 0.57
C VAL A 485 59.74 24.37 -0.61
N PRO A 486 59.69 25.70 -0.37
CA PRO A 486 59.86 26.71 -1.43
C PRO A 486 61.14 26.45 -2.23
N GLY A 487 61.19 26.78 -3.51
CA GLY A 487 62.41 26.58 -4.34
C GLY A 487 62.60 25.18 -4.94
N GLY A 488 61.87 24.17 -4.47
CA GLY A 488 61.85 22.84 -5.08
C GLY A 488 63.02 21.98 -4.61
N ALA A 489 64.10 21.86 -5.37
CA ALA A 489 65.09 20.82 -5.10
C ALA A 489 65.84 21.01 -3.77
N LEU A 490 66.09 19.92 -3.05
CA LEU A 490 66.72 19.87 -1.73
C LEU A 490 68.08 19.19 -1.77
N GLN A 491 69.01 19.64 -0.94
CA GLN A 491 70.28 18.98 -0.72
C GLN A 491 70.15 17.78 0.23
N PRO A 492 70.58 16.57 -0.18
CA PRO A 492 70.65 15.42 0.72
C PRO A 492 71.44 15.69 1.99
N GLY A 493 70.92 15.20 3.12
CA GLY A 493 71.56 15.19 4.44
C GLY A 493 71.47 16.52 5.18
N ASN A 494 70.68 17.47 4.67
CA ASN A 494 70.60 18.82 5.21
C ASN A 494 69.18 19.21 5.66
N VAL A 495 68.25 18.25 5.72
CA VAL A 495 66.88 18.50 6.20
C VAL A 495 66.76 18.13 7.69
N THR A 496 66.30 19.08 8.51
CA THR A 496 65.95 18.87 9.93
C THR A 496 64.56 19.39 10.18
N ILE A 497 63.67 18.57 10.77
CA ILE A 497 62.27 18.90 11.05
C ILE A 497 62.02 18.82 12.56
N THR A 498 61.35 19.81 13.14
CA THR A 498 60.87 19.76 14.52
C THR A 498 59.37 20.04 14.64
N TYR A 499 58.71 19.34 15.57
CA TYR A 499 57.28 19.47 15.85
C TYR A 499 56.95 19.14 17.32
N LEU A 500 55.79 19.57 17.82
CA LEU A 500 55.31 19.23 19.16
C LEU A 500 54.39 18.01 19.12
N ALA A 501 54.58 17.09 20.06
CA ALA A 501 53.66 15.98 20.32
C ALA A 501 53.49 15.81 21.83
N ASN A 502 52.26 15.96 22.32
CA ASN A 502 51.90 16.05 23.74
C ASN A 502 52.77 17.07 24.49
N ALA A 503 52.91 18.26 23.92
CA ALA A 503 53.77 19.36 24.41
C ALA A 503 55.28 19.04 24.51
N VAL A 504 55.77 17.95 23.92
CA VAL A 504 57.20 17.60 23.85
C VAL A 504 57.73 17.84 22.44
N THR A 505 58.86 18.55 22.31
CA THR A 505 59.53 18.77 21.03
C THR A 505 60.16 17.49 20.50
N ARG A 506 59.78 17.11 19.29
CA ARG A 506 60.29 15.98 18.51
C ARG A 506 61.19 16.49 17.40
N THR A 507 62.28 15.77 17.14
CA THR A 507 63.27 16.13 16.12
C THR A 507 63.50 14.98 15.14
N VAL A 508 63.41 15.29 13.85
CA VAL A 508 63.61 14.37 12.75
C VAL A 508 64.70 14.91 11.84
N THR A 509 65.64 14.05 11.43
CA THR A 509 66.75 14.43 10.54
C THR A 509 66.80 13.53 9.31
N ASP A 510 67.16 14.13 8.18
CA ASP A 510 67.44 13.42 6.94
C ASP A 510 68.79 12.68 7.02
N ASN A 511 68.78 11.40 6.66
CA ASN A 511 69.97 10.55 6.65
C ASN A 511 70.88 10.76 5.42
N GLY A 512 70.54 11.70 4.53
CA GLY A 512 71.25 11.94 3.27
C GLY A 512 71.05 10.85 2.22
N ALA A 513 70.22 9.88 2.56
CA ALA A 513 69.90 8.72 1.77
C ALA A 513 68.36 8.65 1.53
N GLY A 514 67.70 9.80 1.48
CA GLY A 514 66.27 9.94 1.14
C GLY A 514 65.30 9.48 2.23
N GLY A 515 65.81 8.98 3.37
CA GLY A 515 65.02 8.52 4.50
C GLY A 515 65.11 9.48 5.68
N LEU A 516 64.10 9.44 6.54
CA LEU A 516 64.04 10.23 7.77
C LEU A 516 64.42 9.36 8.98
N SER A 517 65.12 9.95 9.95
CA SER A 517 65.60 9.30 11.18
C SER A 517 65.33 10.17 12.42
N GLY A 518 65.50 9.63 13.64
CA GLY A 518 65.16 10.32 14.88
C GLY A 518 63.74 9.97 15.35
N ASP A 519 62.91 10.96 15.66
CA ASP A 519 61.50 10.77 16.08
C ASP A 519 60.55 10.38 14.92
N ALA A 520 61.08 9.98 13.77
CA ALA A 520 60.31 9.46 12.65
C ALA A 520 60.14 7.93 12.76
N ALA A 521 58.91 7.44 12.60
CA ALA A 521 58.66 6.01 12.34
C ALA A 521 58.99 5.63 10.89
N GLY A 522 59.10 6.64 10.02
CA GLY A 522 59.53 6.49 8.63
C GLY A 522 59.31 7.78 7.86
N GLY A 523 59.18 7.64 6.55
CA GLY A 523 59.02 8.78 5.65
C GLY A 523 60.25 9.00 4.79
N TRP A 524 60.15 9.96 3.89
CA TRP A 524 61.10 10.13 2.83
C TRP A 524 61.18 11.58 2.35
N VAL A 525 62.34 11.92 1.77
CA VAL A 525 62.62 13.25 1.21
C VAL A 525 62.78 13.12 -0.29
N ASP A 526 61.87 13.65 -1.09
CA ASP A 526 62.04 13.80 -2.54
C ASP A 526 62.88 15.04 -2.82
N TYR A 527 64.17 14.79 -3.01
CA TYR A 527 65.18 15.83 -3.22
C TYR A 527 65.00 16.61 -4.52
N ALA A 528 64.33 16.07 -5.54
CA ALA A 528 64.19 16.80 -6.79
C ALA A 528 62.92 17.67 -6.82
N ASN A 529 61.86 17.26 -6.11
CA ASN A 529 60.59 17.98 -6.03
C ASN A 529 60.45 18.90 -4.81
N GLY A 530 61.31 18.78 -3.79
CA GLY A 530 61.14 19.56 -2.56
C GLY A 530 60.03 19.10 -1.67
N LYS A 531 59.66 17.84 -1.79
CA LYS A 531 58.55 17.25 -1.05
C LYS A 531 59.12 16.32 -0.01
N ILE A 532 58.75 16.55 1.24
CA ILE A 532 59.08 15.67 2.35
C ILE A 532 57.77 15.06 2.84
N VAL A 533 57.76 13.75 3.01
CA VAL A 533 56.66 13.02 3.63
C VAL A 533 57.19 12.45 4.93
N LEU A 534 56.76 13.03 6.04
CA LEU A 534 57.12 12.58 7.38
C LEU A 534 56.05 11.64 7.92
N LEU A 535 56.46 10.43 8.31
CA LEU A 535 55.66 9.53 9.13
C LEU A 535 56.15 9.64 10.58
N PRO A 536 55.49 10.44 11.41
CA PRO A 536 55.95 10.68 12.77
C PRO A 536 55.77 9.41 13.62
N SER A 537 56.65 9.18 14.60
CA SER A 537 56.52 8.03 15.52
C SER A 537 55.34 8.15 16.48
N VAL A 538 54.92 9.38 16.75
CA VAL A 538 53.76 9.77 17.54
C VAL A 538 53.06 10.93 16.85
N LEU A 539 51.73 10.98 16.91
CA LEU A 539 50.96 12.04 16.27
C LEU A 539 51.37 13.43 16.81
N PRO A 540 51.53 14.45 15.94
CA PRO A 540 51.77 15.82 16.37
C PRO A 540 50.55 16.40 17.09
N ASP A 541 50.72 17.45 17.89
CA ASP A 541 49.57 18.19 18.43
C ASP A 541 48.81 18.90 17.29
N SER A 542 47.48 18.98 17.37
CA SER A 542 46.63 19.57 16.32
C SER A 542 46.89 21.06 16.06
N ASN A 543 47.57 21.74 16.98
CA ASN A 543 48.02 23.13 16.87
C ASN A 543 49.56 23.26 16.72
N SER A 544 50.27 22.15 16.49
CA SER A 544 51.73 22.17 16.35
C SER A 544 52.16 22.95 15.09
N THR A 545 53.29 23.64 15.19
CA THR A 545 53.97 24.24 14.05
C THR A 545 55.16 23.36 13.67
N ILE A 546 55.28 23.01 12.39
CA ILE A 546 56.40 22.27 11.83
C ILE A 546 57.49 23.26 11.42
N GLN A 547 58.67 23.16 12.02
CA GLN A 547 59.85 23.92 11.60
C GLN A 547 60.74 23.01 10.78
N THR A 548 61.08 23.42 9.56
CA THR A 548 61.94 22.67 8.64
C THR A 548 63.15 23.52 8.27
N GLN A 549 64.35 23.05 8.58
CA GLN A 549 65.61 23.62 8.09
C GLN A 549 66.11 22.78 6.92
N PHE A 550 66.57 23.43 5.85
CA PHE A 550 67.00 22.76 4.62
C PHE A 550 68.03 23.58 3.84
N LYS A 551 68.67 22.96 2.85
CA LYS A 551 69.47 23.66 1.82
C LYS A 551 68.88 23.37 0.44
N GLN A 552 68.84 24.39 -0.41
CA GLN A 552 68.37 24.26 -1.80
C GLN A 552 69.36 23.50 -2.68
N GLY A 553 68.84 22.92 -3.75
CA GLY A 553 69.56 22.40 -4.91
C GLY A 553 68.85 22.77 -6.22
N ALA A 554 69.30 22.20 -7.34
CA ALA A 554 68.70 22.30 -8.67
C ALA A 554 68.18 20.93 -9.13
N ALA A 555 67.04 20.93 -9.83
CA ALA A 555 66.47 19.73 -10.44
C ALA A 555 66.25 19.93 -11.95
N VAL A 556 66.38 18.83 -12.69
CA VAL A 556 66.03 18.71 -14.10
C VAL A 556 64.70 17.95 -14.20
N VAL A 557 63.80 18.41 -15.07
CA VAL A 557 62.54 17.73 -15.41
C VAL A 557 62.60 17.34 -16.88
N GLU A 558 62.36 16.07 -17.16
CA GLU A 558 62.26 15.53 -18.52
C GLU A 558 60.96 14.75 -18.68
N ASN A 559 60.46 14.74 -19.90
CA ASN A 559 59.25 14.03 -20.31
C ASN A 559 59.66 12.92 -21.29
N HIS A 560 59.23 11.69 -21.00
CA HIS A 560 59.53 10.51 -21.80
C HIS A 560 58.23 9.79 -22.13
N THR A 561 58.12 9.16 -23.30
CA THR A 561 56.90 8.43 -23.68
C THR A 561 56.93 7.00 -23.14
N ALA A 562 55.84 6.56 -22.51
CA ALA A 562 55.70 5.17 -22.08
C ALA A 562 55.55 4.23 -23.27
N THR A 563 56.17 3.05 -23.20
CA THR A 563 56.11 2.00 -24.25
C THR A 563 55.38 0.74 -23.79
N GLY A 564 54.53 0.84 -22.76
CA GLY A 564 53.76 -0.26 -22.18
C GLY A 564 54.42 -0.90 -20.96
N ALA A 565 54.32 -2.22 -20.83
CA ALA A 565 54.73 -2.98 -19.63
C ALA A 565 56.23 -2.81 -19.27
N SER A 566 57.07 -2.53 -20.26
CA SER A 566 58.49 -2.22 -20.07
C SER A 566 58.85 -0.99 -20.91
N THR A 567 59.44 0.01 -20.26
CA THR A 567 59.89 1.24 -20.91
C THR A 567 61.35 1.52 -20.58
N SER A 568 62.16 1.83 -21.59
CA SER A 568 63.57 2.19 -21.42
C SER A 568 63.89 3.52 -22.08
N PHE A 569 64.59 4.40 -21.37
CA PHE A 569 65.02 5.71 -21.87
C PHE A 569 66.30 6.17 -21.18
N SER A 570 66.91 7.27 -21.63
CA SER A 570 68.10 7.86 -21.03
C SER A 570 67.85 9.30 -20.64
N LEU A 571 68.27 9.66 -19.43
CA LEU A 571 68.25 11.03 -18.92
C LEU A 571 69.44 11.83 -19.47
N SER A 572 69.28 13.13 -19.66
CA SER A 572 70.28 13.98 -20.34
C SER A 572 71.56 14.25 -19.53
N HIS A 573 71.57 13.93 -18.23
CA HIS A 573 72.69 14.19 -17.33
C HIS A 573 72.89 13.03 -16.33
N PRO A 574 74.13 12.82 -15.83
CA PRO A 574 74.37 11.91 -14.71
C PRO A 574 73.52 12.25 -13.50
N VAL A 575 72.86 11.24 -12.95
CA VAL A 575 71.85 11.37 -11.90
C VAL A 575 72.52 11.25 -10.54
N LEU A 576 72.22 12.19 -9.63
CA LEU A 576 72.59 12.05 -8.22
C LEU A 576 71.80 10.89 -7.60
N PRO A 577 72.44 9.90 -6.97
CA PRO A 577 71.73 8.80 -6.31
C PRO A 577 70.63 9.29 -5.35
N LYS A 578 69.49 8.60 -5.36
CA LYS A 578 68.24 8.88 -4.62
C LYS A 578 67.48 10.14 -4.99
N SER A 579 67.86 10.82 -6.07
CA SER A 579 67.20 12.03 -6.52
C SER A 579 66.14 11.80 -7.61
N LEU A 580 66.12 10.64 -8.26
CA LEU A 580 65.20 10.35 -9.36
C LEU A 580 63.80 9.93 -8.84
N THR A 581 62.79 10.66 -9.30
CA THR A 581 61.37 10.31 -9.17
C THR A 581 60.74 10.24 -10.55
N LEU A 582 60.01 9.17 -10.85
CA LEU A 582 59.20 9.04 -12.06
C LEU A 582 57.72 9.05 -11.68
N THR A 583 56.91 9.78 -12.43
CA THR A 583 55.43 9.72 -12.32
C THR A 583 54.84 9.40 -13.68
N PHE A 584 53.93 8.43 -13.73
CA PHE A 584 53.26 8.00 -14.94
C PHE A 584 51.84 7.50 -14.64
N SER A 585 51.05 7.29 -15.68
CA SER A 585 49.73 6.68 -15.59
C SER A 585 49.67 5.39 -16.40
N ASP A 586 48.76 4.49 -16.05
CA ASP A 586 48.41 3.37 -16.91
C ASP A 586 47.28 3.74 -17.90
N ASP A 587 46.97 2.81 -18.79
CA ASP A 587 45.87 2.89 -19.76
C ASP A 587 44.46 2.71 -19.15
N ALA A 588 44.37 2.45 -17.85
CA ALA A 588 43.13 2.39 -17.08
C ALA A 588 42.89 3.65 -16.23
N GLY A 589 43.81 4.63 -16.22
CA GLY A 589 43.70 5.87 -15.45
C GLY A 589 44.33 5.82 -14.05
N GLY A 590 44.94 4.70 -13.66
CA GLY A 590 45.74 4.59 -12.44
C GLY A 590 47.01 5.43 -12.53
N ARG A 591 47.41 6.07 -11.42
CA ARG A 591 48.61 6.92 -11.35
C ARG A 591 49.64 6.33 -10.41
N TYR A 592 50.89 6.28 -10.87
CA TYR A 592 52.00 5.66 -10.15
C TYR A 592 53.17 6.60 -10.01
N THR A 593 53.82 6.54 -8.85
CA THR A 593 55.10 7.21 -8.59
C THR A 593 56.11 6.17 -8.14
N VAL A 594 57.21 6.04 -8.89
CA VAL A 594 58.36 5.22 -8.50
C VAL A 594 59.56 6.11 -8.21
N ARG A 595 60.44 5.64 -7.34
CA ARG A 595 61.60 6.38 -6.87
C ARG A 595 62.84 5.51 -6.81
N ASP A 596 63.97 6.12 -7.09
CA ASP A 596 65.30 5.54 -6.89
C ASP A 596 65.65 5.28 -5.40
N ASP A 597 66.10 4.06 -5.11
CA ASP A 597 66.52 3.60 -3.79
C ASP A 597 67.97 3.97 -3.42
N GLY A 598 68.76 4.41 -4.40
CA GLY A 598 70.17 4.78 -4.27
C GLY A 598 71.16 3.64 -4.48
N ALA A 599 70.68 2.43 -4.74
CA ALA A 599 71.45 1.27 -5.15
C ALA A 599 71.22 0.91 -6.64
N GLY A 600 70.49 1.77 -7.36
CA GLY A 600 70.18 1.64 -8.77
C GLY A 600 68.83 0.97 -9.05
N ALA A 601 67.99 0.71 -8.05
CA ALA A 601 66.65 0.16 -8.24
C ALA A 601 65.56 1.24 -8.10
N LEU A 602 64.50 1.13 -8.88
CA LEU A 602 63.29 1.96 -8.78
C LEU A 602 62.20 1.19 -8.03
N VAL A 603 61.65 1.82 -6.99
CA VAL A 603 60.66 1.24 -6.09
C VAL A 603 59.37 2.04 -6.15
N LEU A 604 58.23 1.35 -6.21
CA LEU A 604 56.91 1.99 -6.11
C LEU A 604 56.69 2.62 -4.74
N ILE A 605 56.38 3.92 -4.72
CA ILE A 605 56.14 4.67 -3.48
C ILE A 605 54.71 5.22 -3.38
N ALA A 606 53.97 5.28 -4.49
CA ALA A 606 52.56 5.66 -4.51
C ALA A 606 51.85 5.04 -5.71
N ALA A 607 50.68 4.47 -5.47
CA ALA A 607 49.68 4.08 -6.48
C ALA A 607 48.31 4.68 -6.10
N ASP A 608 47.63 5.30 -7.05
CA ASP A 608 46.39 6.05 -6.83
C ASP A 608 45.38 5.75 -7.94
N MET A 609 44.19 5.29 -7.55
CA MET A 609 43.08 4.96 -8.45
C MET A 609 41.95 6.01 -8.44
N SER A 610 42.10 7.12 -7.71
CA SER A 610 41.04 8.12 -7.50
C SER A 610 40.48 8.73 -8.80
N ALA A 611 41.27 8.74 -9.88
CA ALA A 611 40.86 9.24 -11.19
C ALA A 611 40.06 8.23 -12.04
N THR A 612 40.00 6.96 -11.63
CA THR A 612 39.43 5.87 -12.44
C THR A 612 37.91 5.78 -12.30
N GLY A 613 37.36 6.24 -11.17
CA GLY A 613 35.93 6.17 -10.85
C GLY A 613 35.36 4.74 -10.80
N SER A 614 34.17 4.60 -10.22
CA SER A 614 33.32 3.43 -10.40
C SER A 614 32.14 3.83 -11.29
N GLY A 615 31.78 3.01 -12.26
CA GLY A 615 30.83 3.40 -13.31
C GLY A 615 30.38 2.23 -14.18
N SER A 616 29.63 2.54 -15.23
CA SER A 616 29.19 1.59 -16.24
C SER A 616 30.15 1.65 -17.44
N THR A 617 30.82 0.55 -17.80
CA THR A 617 31.92 0.56 -18.79
C THR A 617 31.80 -0.44 -19.94
N SER A 618 30.66 -1.14 -20.11
CA SER A 618 30.59 -2.15 -21.18
C SER A 618 30.04 -1.60 -22.50
N ASN A 619 30.82 -1.77 -23.58
CA ASN A 619 30.44 -1.54 -25.00
C ASN A 619 29.40 -2.55 -25.54
N THR A 620 28.79 -3.38 -24.69
CA THR A 620 27.86 -4.47 -25.09
C THR A 620 26.66 -4.56 -24.13
N GLY A 621 26.51 -3.54 -23.27
CA GLY A 621 25.37 -3.27 -22.38
C GLY A 621 24.99 -4.33 -21.33
N ASN A 622 25.56 -5.55 -21.35
CA ASN A 622 25.14 -6.62 -20.43
C ASN A 622 25.63 -6.44 -18.99
N GLN A 623 26.51 -5.46 -18.75
CA GLN A 623 27.03 -5.15 -17.43
C GLN A 623 26.49 -3.81 -16.95
N ALA A 624 25.77 -3.83 -15.82
CA ALA A 624 25.12 -2.64 -15.27
C ALA A 624 26.04 -1.82 -14.34
N SER A 625 27.08 -2.43 -13.79
CA SER A 625 27.94 -1.79 -12.78
C SER A 625 29.33 -2.41 -12.80
N VAL A 626 30.39 -1.59 -12.84
CA VAL A 626 31.78 -2.06 -12.76
C VAL A 626 32.57 -1.24 -11.73
N ALA A 627 33.36 -1.96 -10.94
CA ALA A 627 34.27 -1.44 -9.93
C ALA A 627 35.68 -1.97 -10.22
N ILE A 628 36.73 -1.15 -10.05
CA ILE A 628 38.11 -1.53 -10.30
C ILE A 628 38.93 -1.37 -9.02
N ALA A 629 39.76 -2.36 -8.74
CA ALA A 629 40.73 -2.35 -7.64
C ALA A 629 42.12 -2.77 -8.15
N ILE A 630 43.19 -2.23 -7.54
CA ILE A 630 44.54 -2.73 -7.79
C ILE A 630 44.70 -4.08 -7.06
N ALA A 631 44.96 -5.14 -7.82
CA ALA A 631 45.15 -6.49 -7.30
C ALA A 631 46.64 -6.81 -7.04
N SER A 632 47.55 -6.29 -7.87
CA SER A 632 48.99 -6.44 -7.66
C SER A 632 49.76 -5.33 -8.36
N THR A 633 50.78 -4.81 -7.66
CA THR A 633 51.74 -3.82 -8.18
C THR A 633 53.13 -4.42 -8.43
N ALA A 634 53.28 -5.75 -8.38
CA ALA A 634 54.59 -6.41 -8.48
C ALA A 634 55.31 -6.16 -9.83
N GLY A 635 54.58 -5.77 -10.88
CA GLY A 635 55.14 -5.39 -12.18
C GLY A 635 55.60 -3.93 -12.28
N ILE A 636 55.50 -3.15 -11.19
CA ILE A 636 55.91 -1.76 -11.12
C ILE A 636 57.25 -1.63 -10.37
N GLY A 637 58.27 -1.12 -11.05
CA GLY A 637 59.62 -0.97 -10.51
C GLY A 637 60.64 -0.74 -11.62
N GLY A 638 61.92 -0.93 -11.37
CA GLY A 638 62.91 -0.72 -12.43
C GLY A 638 64.34 -0.53 -11.94
N SER A 639 65.17 0.07 -12.80
CA SER A 639 66.55 0.42 -12.48
C SER A 639 67.00 1.74 -13.13
N ILE A 640 68.03 2.34 -12.54
CA ILE A 640 68.73 3.54 -13.03
C ILE A 640 70.24 3.33 -12.95
N ASN A 641 70.95 3.69 -14.02
CA ASN A 641 72.41 3.80 -14.01
C ASN A 641 72.82 5.27 -13.85
N TYR A 642 73.44 5.61 -12.72
CA TYR A 642 73.78 6.99 -12.35
C TYR A 642 74.77 7.67 -13.29
N ALA A 643 75.72 6.93 -13.85
CA ALA A 643 76.76 7.48 -14.71
C ALA A 643 76.25 7.78 -16.13
N THR A 644 75.35 6.94 -16.64
CA THR A 644 74.84 7.02 -18.02
C THR A 644 73.44 7.60 -18.13
N GLY A 645 72.70 7.74 -17.02
CA GLY A 645 71.31 8.19 -17.02
C GLY A 645 70.32 7.17 -17.58
N ALA A 646 70.74 5.93 -17.90
CA ALA A 646 69.88 4.90 -18.46
C ALA A 646 68.87 4.37 -17.43
N VAL A 647 67.58 4.46 -17.77
CA VAL A 647 66.43 4.03 -16.96
C VAL A 647 65.74 2.85 -17.63
N ALA A 648 65.42 1.83 -16.85
CA ALA A 648 64.51 0.75 -17.22
C ALA A 648 63.33 0.74 -16.24
N LEU A 649 62.10 0.91 -16.72
CA LEU A 649 60.87 0.98 -15.94
C LEU A 649 59.95 -0.19 -16.30
N GLY A 650 59.61 -1.02 -15.33
CA GLY A 650 58.45 -1.89 -15.34
C GLY A 650 57.20 -1.07 -15.00
N GLY A 651 56.22 -1.09 -15.89
CA GLY A 651 55.01 -0.28 -15.82
C GLY A 651 53.74 -1.11 -15.83
N GLN A 652 53.79 -2.36 -15.38
CA GLN A 652 52.66 -3.28 -15.44
C GLN A 652 51.97 -3.41 -14.08
N VAL A 653 50.64 -3.30 -14.07
CA VAL A 653 49.80 -3.51 -12.89
C VAL A 653 48.73 -4.56 -13.19
N THR A 654 48.38 -5.36 -12.19
CA THR A 654 47.22 -6.25 -12.27
C THR A 654 46.06 -5.58 -11.55
N LEU A 655 44.96 -5.39 -12.26
CA LEU A 655 43.70 -4.85 -11.76
C LEU A 655 42.69 -5.99 -11.57
N GLN A 656 41.80 -5.84 -10.60
CA GLN A 656 40.63 -6.67 -10.41
C GLN A 656 39.38 -5.84 -10.73
N ALA A 657 38.68 -6.23 -11.78
CA ALA A 657 37.39 -5.67 -12.14
C ALA A 657 36.28 -6.53 -11.53
N THR A 658 35.39 -5.92 -10.74
CA THR A 658 34.18 -6.55 -10.24
C THR A 658 33.00 -5.99 -11.01
N SER A 659 32.25 -6.85 -11.70
CA SER A 659 31.17 -6.47 -12.59
C SER A 659 29.85 -7.15 -12.24
N GLN A 660 28.75 -6.41 -12.35
CA GLN A 660 27.40 -6.98 -12.31
C GLN A 660 26.93 -7.26 -13.73
N SER A 661 26.77 -8.53 -14.06
CA SER A 661 26.10 -8.97 -15.27
C SER A 661 24.59 -9.03 -15.06
N ARG A 662 23.85 -8.73 -16.12
CA ARG A 662 22.41 -8.97 -16.24
C ARG A 662 22.19 -10.16 -17.18
N THR A 663 21.09 -10.86 -17.00
CA THR A 663 20.62 -11.84 -17.97
C THR A 663 19.11 -11.72 -18.06
N ILE A 664 18.58 -11.62 -19.27
CA ILE A 664 17.15 -11.53 -19.52
C ILE A 664 16.66 -12.76 -20.29
N THR A 665 15.58 -13.37 -19.79
CA THR A 665 14.96 -14.56 -20.39
C THR A 665 13.47 -14.27 -20.60
N GLY A 666 12.90 -14.71 -21.72
CA GLY A 666 11.48 -14.54 -22.06
C GLY A 666 11.28 -14.20 -23.53
N SER A 667 10.02 -14.31 -23.98
CA SER A 667 9.60 -14.09 -25.37
C SER A 667 9.21 -12.64 -25.68
N ASP A 668 8.86 -11.85 -24.67
CA ASP A 668 8.41 -10.45 -24.80
C ASP A 668 8.90 -9.59 -23.62
N TYR A 669 9.20 -8.31 -23.87
CA TYR A 669 9.78 -7.37 -22.89
C TYR A 669 8.86 -7.10 -21.69
N ARG A 670 7.54 -7.29 -21.85
CA ARG A 670 6.57 -7.15 -20.75
C ARG A 670 6.61 -8.31 -19.77
N HIS A 671 7.11 -9.47 -20.20
CA HIS A 671 7.09 -10.75 -19.46
C HIS A 671 8.48 -11.36 -19.23
N ILE A 672 9.56 -10.61 -19.45
CA ILE A 672 10.91 -11.14 -19.24
C ILE A 672 11.25 -11.27 -17.75
N VAL A 673 12.05 -12.26 -17.42
CA VAL A 673 12.70 -12.40 -16.11
C VAL A 673 14.12 -11.88 -16.22
N ALA A 674 14.50 -10.97 -15.32
CA ALA A 674 15.85 -10.46 -15.22
C ALA A 674 16.56 -11.11 -14.02
N THR A 675 17.74 -11.69 -14.26
CA THR A 675 18.63 -12.20 -13.20
C THR A 675 19.89 -11.36 -13.20
N ARG A 676 20.44 -11.12 -12.01
CA ARG A 676 21.69 -10.34 -11.83
C ARG A 676 22.72 -11.19 -11.10
N ALA A 677 23.97 -11.15 -11.57
CA ALA A 677 25.08 -11.87 -10.96
C ALA A 677 26.36 -11.04 -10.95
N TRP A 678 27.06 -11.05 -9.82
CA TRP A 678 28.37 -10.41 -9.69
C TRP A 678 29.49 -11.40 -10.05
N SER A 679 30.47 -10.92 -10.81
CA SER A 679 31.68 -11.67 -11.15
C SER A 679 32.91 -10.80 -10.96
N ALA A 680 34.08 -11.41 -10.78
CA ALA A 680 35.36 -10.72 -10.70
C ALA A 680 36.31 -11.29 -11.75
N ALA A 681 37.03 -10.40 -12.44
CA ALA A 681 38.02 -10.76 -13.45
C ALA A 681 39.31 -9.97 -13.22
N SER A 682 40.45 -10.62 -13.45
CA SER A 682 41.75 -9.95 -13.44
C SER A 682 42.05 -9.39 -14.82
N GLN A 683 42.51 -8.15 -14.88
CA GLN A 683 42.98 -7.47 -16.08
C GLN A 683 44.38 -6.92 -15.86
N THR A 684 45.14 -6.72 -16.93
CA THR A 684 46.45 -6.09 -16.88
C THR A 684 46.34 -4.71 -17.50
N ALA A 685 46.80 -3.69 -16.78
CA ALA A 685 47.01 -2.35 -17.30
C ALA A 685 48.51 -2.06 -17.38
N VAL A 686 48.90 -1.23 -18.33
CA VAL A 686 50.31 -0.91 -18.62
C VAL A 686 50.53 0.59 -18.72
N ALA A 687 51.75 1.04 -18.40
CA ALA A 687 52.13 2.44 -18.48
C ALA A 687 51.83 3.04 -19.87
N ALA A 688 51.12 4.17 -19.88
CA ALA A 688 50.66 4.87 -21.07
C ALA A 688 50.93 6.38 -20.96
N GLY A 689 51.00 7.05 -22.11
CA GLY A 689 51.20 8.50 -22.18
C GLY A 689 52.61 8.93 -21.78
N ASN A 690 52.70 9.96 -20.93
CA ASN A 690 53.96 10.60 -20.55
C ASN A 690 54.46 10.14 -19.18
N ILE A 691 55.74 9.78 -19.13
CA ILE A 691 56.52 9.56 -17.91
C ILE A 691 57.25 10.87 -17.61
N VAL A 692 56.91 11.48 -16.48
CA VAL A 692 57.60 12.67 -15.98
C VAL A 692 58.76 12.20 -15.10
N ALA A 693 59.99 12.39 -15.58
CA ALA A 693 61.21 12.12 -14.83
C ALA A 693 61.72 13.42 -14.22
N ARG A 694 61.94 13.43 -12.90
CA ARG A 694 62.55 14.56 -12.21
C ARG A 694 63.69 14.08 -11.35
N TYR A 695 64.87 14.70 -11.50
CA TYR A 695 66.08 14.27 -10.83
C TYR A 695 67.07 15.42 -10.61
N ARG A 696 68.10 15.18 -9.79
CA ARG A 696 69.21 16.12 -9.60
C ARG A 696 70.44 15.66 -10.35
N VAL A 697 71.21 16.62 -10.87
CA VAL A 697 72.49 16.33 -11.53
C VAL A 697 73.55 16.02 -10.47
N ALA A 698 74.37 15.00 -10.70
CA ALA A 698 75.37 14.53 -9.73
C ALA A 698 76.40 15.59 -9.29
N SER A 699 76.67 16.61 -10.12
CA SER A 699 77.64 17.68 -9.87
C SER A 699 77.07 18.91 -9.15
N ASP A 700 75.79 18.89 -8.77
CA ASP A 700 75.13 20.06 -8.18
C ASP A 700 75.57 20.31 -6.73
N SER A 701 75.81 21.58 -6.39
CA SER A 701 76.34 21.99 -5.07
C SER A 701 75.22 22.45 -4.12
N ALA A 702 75.44 22.30 -2.82
CA ALA A 702 74.47 22.71 -1.81
C ALA A 702 74.33 24.24 -1.74
N GLY A 703 73.09 24.75 -1.74
CA GLY A 703 72.79 26.16 -1.49
C GLY A 703 73.00 26.59 -0.02
N ALA A 704 72.58 27.83 0.30
CA ALA A 704 72.58 28.34 1.67
C ALA A 704 71.57 27.59 2.56
N LEU A 705 71.81 27.59 3.87
CA LEU A 705 70.85 27.08 4.86
C LEU A 705 69.68 28.06 4.95
N ASP A 706 68.47 27.51 4.84
CA ASP A 706 67.22 28.24 4.91
C ASP A 706 66.27 27.52 5.87
N SER A 707 65.23 28.21 6.33
CA SER A 707 64.23 27.66 7.23
C SER A 707 62.82 28.06 6.84
N GLN A 708 61.89 27.12 7.05
CA GLN A 708 60.48 27.31 6.81
C GLN A 708 59.69 26.90 8.04
N SER A 709 58.73 27.74 8.41
CA SER A 709 57.71 27.44 9.40
C SER A 709 56.40 27.15 8.68
N GLN A 710 55.77 26.02 8.98
CA GLN A 710 54.46 25.63 8.46
C GLN A 710 53.54 25.26 9.62
N THR A 711 52.35 25.85 9.70
CA THR A 711 51.30 25.36 10.61
C THR A 711 50.81 24.01 10.12
N ILE A 712 50.56 23.06 11.03
CA ILE A 712 50.04 21.77 10.61
C ILE A 712 48.63 21.93 10.01
N ASP A 713 48.44 21.41 8.80
CA ASP A 713 47.12 21.32 8.19
C ASP A 713 46.28 20.25 8.92
N PRO A 714 44.94 20.32 8.87
CA PRO A 714 44.09 19.24 9.37
C PRO A 714 44.58 17.89 8.83
N LEU A 715 44.67 16.89 9.72
CA LEU A 715 45.26 15.61 9.40
C LEU A 715 44.44 14.94 8.28
N GLN A 716 45.08 14.73 7.13
CA GLN A 716 44.46 14.10 5.98
C GLN A 716 44.70 12.59 6.01
N LEU A 717 43.61 11.83 5.97
CA LEU A 717 43.60 10.38 5.86
C LEU A 717 42.96 10.01 4.53
N ASP A 718 43.72 9.38 3.63
CA ASP A 718 43.20 8.88 2.36
C ASP A 718 42.78 7.42 2.51
N LEU A 719 41.47 7.19 2.69
CA LEU A 719 40.89 5.86 2.80
C LEU A 719 40.72 5.29 1.39
N LEU A 720 41.06 4.01 1.21
CA LEU A 720 40.75 3.26 -0.01
C LEU A 720 41.49 3.69 -1.31
N PRO A 721 42.77 4.14 -1.29
CA PRO A 721 43.45 4.70 -2.46
C PRO A 721 43.65 3.73 -3.63
N THR A 722 43.47 2.43 -3.39
CA THR A 722 43.67 1.34 -4.36
C THR A 722 42.36 0.80 -4.93
N VAL A 723 41.20 1.35 -4.54
CA VAL A 723 39.89 0.93 -5.04
C VAL A 723 39.12 2.14 -5.57
N SER A 724 38.34 1.96 -6.64
CA SER A 724 37.60 3.05 -7.28
C SER A 724 36.16 3.22 -6.78
N ASN A 725 35.77 2.46 -5.76
CA ASN A 725 34.42 2.49 -5.19
C ASN A 725 34.20 3.72 -4.32
N THR A 726 32.97 4.25 -4.35
CA THR A 726 32.56 5.31 -3.41
C THR A 726 32.27 4.76 -2.02
N LEU A 727 32.65 5.50 -0.99
CA LEU A 727 32.35 5.18 0.40
C LEU A 727 30.85 5.33 0.67
N VAL A 728 30.24 4.38 1.37
CA VAL A 728 28.83 4.45 1.75
C VAL A 728 28.69 5.41 2.95
N PRO A 729 27.82 6.45 2.85
CA PRO A 729 27.56 7.36 3.96
C PRO A 729 27.10 6.64 5.23
N GLY A 730 27.61 7.09 6.38
CA GLY A 730 27.29 6.52 7.70
C GLY A 730 27.95 5.18 8.00
N SER A 731 28.71 4.59 7.06
CA SER A 731 29.35 3.28 7.25
C SER A 731 30.75 3.33 7.86
N LEU A 732 31.40 4.50 7.85
CA LEU A 732 32.81 4.64 8.21
C LEU A 732 33.01 4.67 9.73
N ARG A 733 33.85 3.75 10.20
CA ARG A 733 34.40 3.73 11.55
C ARG A 733 35.89 3.45 11.53
N PHE A 734 36.68 4.24 12.24
CA PHE A 734 38.11 3.97 12.38
C PHE A 734 38.65 4.35 13.76
N SER A 735 39.81 3.82 14.13
CA SER A 735 40.54 4.22 15.33
C SER A 735 41.84 4.92 14.97
N LEU A 736 42.20 5.96 15.71
CA LEU A 736 43.45 6.72 15.55
C LEU A 736 43.87 7.29 16.91
N GLY A 737 45.15 7.12 17.29
CA GLY A 737 45.68 7.74 18.51
C GLY A 737 45.02 7.27 19.82
N GLY A 738 44.31 6.14 19.82
CA GLY A 738 43.55 5.63 20.96
C GLY A 738 42.07 6.06 21.00
N SER A 739 41.65 6.99 20.13
CA SER A 739 40.26 7.40 19.95
C SER A 739 39.58 6.65 18.81
N VAL A 740 38.26 6.57 18.87
CA VAL A 740 37.39 6.01 17.82
C VAL A 740 36.64 7.15 17.13
N TYR A 741 36.54 7.09 15.81
CA TYR A 741 35.84 8.04 14.96
C TYR A 741 34.74 7.32 14.20
N VAL A 742 33.54 7.89 14.20
CA VAL A 742 32.35 7.35 13.51
C VAL A 742 31.77 8.42 12.61
N ASP A 743 31.43 8.06 11.39
CA ASP A 743 30.76 8.93 10.44
C ASP A 743 29.27 9.10 10.75
N ARG A 744 28.81 10.35 10.76
CA ARG A 744 27.39 10.75 10.82
C ARG A 744 27.13 11.81 9.77
N GLY A 745 26.74 11.37 8.57
CA GLY A 745 26.32 12.26 7.49
C GLY A 745 27.41 13.22 7.00
N GLY A 746 28.66 12.76 6.97
CA GLY A 746 29.81 13.49 6.46
C GLY A 746 30.65 14.14 7.55
N SER A 747 30.12 14.24 8.77
CA SER A 747 30.85 14.68 9.96
C SER A 747 31.38 13.49 10.75
N LEU A 748 32.64 13.56 11.19
CA LEU A 748 33.26 12.53 12.00
C LEU A 748 33.12 12.86 13.48
N ILE A 749 32.46 11.97 14.22
CA ILE A 749 32.25 12.07 15.66
C ILE A 749 33.29 11.22 16.39
N ARG A 750 34.08 11.85 17.25
CA ARG A 750 35.08 11.21 18.09
C ARG A 750 34.46 10.74 19.41
N ASP A 751 34.78 9.50 19.77
CA ASP A 751 34.46 8.82 21.03
C ASP A 751 32.99 8.96 21.45
N PRO A 752 32.01 8.50 20.63
CA PRO A 752 30.60 8.56 21.00
C PRO A 752 30.33 7.79 22.29
N SER A 753 29.69 8.45 23.25
CA SER A 753 29.34 7.91 24.56
C SER A 753 28.34 6.77 24.48
N ALA A 754 28.61 5.68 25.18
CA ALA A 754 27.72 4.52 25.26
C ALA A 754 26.40 4.81 26.01
N SER A 755 26.27 5.92 26.75
CA SER A 755 25.05 6.26 27.50
C SER A 755 24.20 7.35 26.83
N THR A 756 24.83 8.30 26.12
CA THR A 756 24.15 9.47 25.54
C THR A 756 24.23 9.52 24.01
N ASN A 757 25.01 8.62 23.40
CA ASN A 757 25.33 8.62 21.97
C ASN A 757 25.98 9.92 21.44
N SER A 758 26.41 10.81 22.34
CA SER A 758 27.05 12.08 22.01
C SER A 758 28.57 11.94 21.99
N GLY A 759 29.23 12.70 21.12
CA GLY A 759 30.69 12.75 21.01
C GLY A 759 31.13 14.11 20.46
N ALA A 760 32.43 14.32 20.29
CA ALA A 760 32.98 15.58 19.77
C ALA A 760 33.07 15.55 18.23
N VAL A 761 32.67 16.62 17.55
CA VAL A 761 32.87 16.74 16.10
C VAL A 761 34.36 16.97 15.85
N ALA A 762 34.99 16.07 15.10
CA ALA A 762 36.44 16.01 14.98
C ALA A 762 36.96 16.15 13.55
N GLY A 763 36.08 16.16 12.56
CA GLY A 763 36.45 16.30 11.15
C GLY A 763 35.32 15.98 10.19
N ALA A 764 35.67 15.76 8.93
CA ALA A 764 34.75 15.43 7.86
C ALA A 764 35.30 14.35 6.91
N VAL A 765 34.40 13.71 6.16
CA VAL A 765 34.73 12.71 5.13
C VAL A 765 34.12 13.11 3.78
N ASN A 766 34.89 12.91 2.71
CA ASN A 766 34.40 13.00 1.34
C ASN A 766 34.10 11.59 0.81
N TYR A 767 32.83 11.30 0.54
CA TYR A 767 32.40 9.97 0.13
C TYR A 767 32.85 9.56 -1.28
N ALA A 768 33.08 10.52 -2.17
CA ALA A 768 33.50 10.27 -3.53
C ALA A 768 35.00 9.92 -3.59
N SER A 769 35.84 10.65 -2.85
CA SER A 769 37.29 10.42 -2.85
C SER A 769 37.77 9.48 -1.74
N GLY A 770 36.95 9.20 -0.72
CA GLY A 770 37.41 8.47 0.47
C GLY A 770 38.31 9.28 1.41
N ALA A 771 38.55 10.56 1.10
CA ALA A 771 39.43 11.40 1.91
C ALA A 771 38.75 11.89 3.19
N VAL A 772 39.44 11.72 4.31
CA VAL A 772 39.07 12.19 5.64
C VAL A 772 39.97 13.34 6.06
N SER A 773 39.38 14.39 6.61
CA SER A 773 40.08 15.54 7.17
C SER A 773 39.75 15.67 8.65
N LEU A 774 40.74 15.52 9.53
CA LEU A 774 40.57 15.66 10.98
C LEU A 774 41.16 16.97 11.48
N SER A 775 40.31 17.78 12.11
CA SER A 775 40.69 19.04 12.76
C SER A 775 40.87 18.90 14.27
N ASP A 776 40.28 17.88 14.90
CA ASP A 776 40.49 17.52 16.31
C ASP A 776 40.97 16.07 16.43
N TYR A 777 42.14 15.88 17.03
CA TYR A 777 42.71 14.56 17.31
C TYR A 777 43.70 14.65 18.47
N THR A 778 43.92 13.54 19.16
CA THR A 778 44.82 13.50 20.33
C THR A 778 46.28 13.39 19.88
N GLY A 779 47.05 14.45 20.16
CA GLY A 779 48.51 14.46 19.96
C GLY A 779 49.24 13.50 20.89
N GLY A 780 50.38 12.99 20.45
CA GLY A 780 51.20 12.01 21.17
C GLY A 780 50.75 10.55 21.05
N GLY A 781 49.57 10.29 20.47
CA GLY A 781 49.06 8.94 20.25
C GLY A 781 49.77 8.19 19.11
N SER A 782 49.58 6.86 19.04
CA SER A 782 50.09 6.04 17.93
C SER A 782 49.43 6.47 16.60
N PRO A 783 50.21 6.65 15.51
CA PRO A 783 49.69 6.97 14.18
C PRO A 783 49.06 5.76 13.46
N SER A 784 48.96 4.60 14.11
CA SER A 784 48.30 3.42 13.57
C SER A 784 46.79 3.62 13.44
N VAL A 785 46.24 3.28 12.27
CA VAL A 785 44.81 3.36 11.97
C VAL A 785 44.25 1.98 11.66
N SER A 786 43.06 1.69 12.18
CA SER A 786 42.24 0.55 11.76
C SER A 786 40.91 1.06 11.24
N VAL A 787 40.54 0.71 10.01
CA VAL A 787 39.32 1.18 9.33
C VAL A 787 38.33 0.02 9.15
N SER A 788 37.05 0.34 9.27
CA SER A 788 35.91 -0.52 8.91
C SER A 788 34.90 0.36 8.18
N CYS A 789 34.54 0.00 6.94
CA CYS A 789 33.52 0.72 6.19
C CYS A 789 32.88 -0.14 5.09
N LEU A 790 31.81 0.37 4.47
CA LEU A 790 31.25 -0.19 3.25
C LEU A 790 31.56 0.71 2.07
N THR A 791 31.76 0.09 0.91
CA THR A 791 31.88 0.78 -0.38
C THR A 791 30.82 0.27 -1.35
N ARG A 792 30.30 1.16 -2.21
CA ARG A 792 29.31 0.80 -3.24
C ARG A 792 30.03 0.34 -4.51
N LYS A 793 29.62 -0.80 -5.07
CA LYS A 793 30.12 -1.33 -6.35
C LYS A 793 29.36 -0.67 -7.50
N GLY A 794 30.01 0.25 -8.22
CA GLY A 794 29.39 0.92 -9.39
C GLY A 794 28.05 1.61 -9.08
N LEU A 795 27.27 1.86 -10.14
CA LEU A 795 25.97 2.54 -10.07
C LEU A 795 24.81 1.53 -10.00
N TRP A 796 23.76 1.87 -9.24
CA TRP A 796 22.51 1.11 -9.26
C TRP A 796 21.65 1.57 -10.45
N GLU A 797 21.43 0.67 -11.40
CA GLU A 797 20.73 0.98 -12.64
C GLU A 797 19.66 -0.08 -12.96
N ASP A 798 18.49 0.38 -13.37
CA ASP A 798 17.38 -0.45 -13.84
C ASP A 798 16.57 0.25 -14.94
N TRP A 799 15.68 -0.46 -15.59
CA TRP A 799 14.79 0.05 -16.64
C TRP A 799 13.34 -0.40 -16.45
N ARG A 800 13.07 -1.37 -15.56
CA ARG A 800 11.72 -1.86 -15.28
C ARG A 800 11.30 -1.54 -13.85
N PHE A 801 10.07 -1.07 -13.69
CA PHE A 801 9.46 -0.78 -12.40
C PHE A 801 8.05 -1.36 -12.33
N ARG A 802 7.70 -1.92 -11.17
CA ARG A 802 6.38 -2.47 -10.83
C ARG A 802 5.98 -1.96 -9.45
N PHE A 803 4.98 -1.10 -9.36
CA PHE A 803 4.59 -0.50 -8.09
C PHE A 803 3.12 -0.12 -8.07
N ARG A 804 2.60 0.18 -6.87
CA ARG A 804 1.30 0.83 -6.71
C ARG A 804 1.47 2.28 -6.32
N VAL A 805 0.57 3.14 -6.80
CA VAL A 805 0.49 4.53 -6.35
C VAL A 805 0.01 4.60 -4.89
N ALA A 806 0.31 5.71 -4.21
CA ALA A 806 0.01 5.90 -2.80
C ALA A 806 -1.51 6.06 -2.49
N GLY A 807 -2.33 6.35 -3.50
CA GLY A 807 -3.78 6.43 -3.38
C GLY A 807 -4.45 5.98 -4.68
N ALA A 808 -5.51 5.17 -4.57
CA ALA A 808 -6.29 4.67 -5.68
C ALA A 808 -7.79 4.72 -5.32
N PRO A 809 -8.70 5.00 -6.29
CA PRO A 809 -8.44 5.23 -7.71
C PRO A 809 -7.67 6.54 -7.99
N VAL A 810 -6.98 6.60 -9.13
CA VAL A 810 -6.35 7.82 -9.65
C VAL A 810 -7.16 8.41 -10.79
N GLN A 811 -7.13 9.74 -10.90
CA GLN A 811 -7.71 10.42 -12.04
C GLN A 811 -7.04 9.93 -13.33
N PRO A 812 -7.81 9.52 -14.35
CA PRO A 812 -7.25 9.14 -15.65
C PRO A 812 -6.35 10.24 -16.22
N ALA A 813 -5.27 9.85 -16.89
CA ALA A 813 -4.24 10.76 -17.42
C ALA A 813 -3.53 11.68 -16.39
N SER A 814 -3.62 11.42 -15.08
CA SER A 814 -2.94 12.23 -14.04
C SER A 814 -1.54 11.75 -13.66
N LEU A 815 -1.15 10.53 -14.05
CA LEU A 815 0.16 9.98 -13.68
C LEU A 815 1.26 10.58 -14.54
N ALA A 816 2.24 11.22 -13.92
CA ALA A 816 3.44 11.73 -14.57
C ALA A 816 4.69 11.20 -13.86
N ILE A 817 5.66 10.71 -14.62
CA ILE A 817 6.88 10.07 -14.12
C ILE A 817 8.10 10.83 -14.62
N ARG A 818 9.13 10.93 -13.78
CA ARG A 818 10.46 11.44 -14.15
C ARG A 818 11.55 10.54 -13.59
N ALA A 819 12.63 10.35 -14.35
CA ALA A 819 13.84 9.65 -13.92
C ALA A 819 15.06 10.22 -14.65
N SER A 820 16.27 9.97 -14.16
CA SER A 820 17.52 10.33 -14.83
C SER A 820 18.15 9.10 -15.49
N ARG A 821 18.57 9.24 -16.75
CA ARG A 821 19.28 8.20 -17.50
C ARG A 821 20.63 7.92 -16.85
N ALA A 822 21.00 6.65 -16.76
CA ALA A 822 22.22 6.25 -16.07
C ALA A 822 23.52 6.66 -16.79
N SER A 823 23.50 6.75 -18.12
CA SER A 823 24.69 7.02 -18.93
C SER A 823 25.18 8.47 -18.93
N ASP A 824 24.26 9.43 -18.82
CA ASP A 824 24.54 10.87 -19.00
C ASP A 824 23.78 11.78 -18.02
N SER A 825 23.01 11.20 -17.09
CA SER A 825 22.18 11.91 -16.12
C SER A 825 21.10 12.82 -16.73
N VAL A 826 20.77 12.66 -18.02
CA VAL A 826 19.69 13.41 -18.66
C VAL A 826 18.35 12.96 -18.12
N GLN A 827 17.49 13.92 -17.76
CA GLN A 827 16.14 13.64 -17.27
C GLN A 827 15.23 13.17 -18.41
N ILE A 828 14.48 12.11 -18.15
CA ILE A 828 13.41 11.59 -18.99
C ILE A 828 12.07 11.67 -18.25
N SER A 829 10.99 11.86 -19.01
CA SER A 829 9.64 11.95 -18.48
C SER A 829 8.65 11.11 -19.29
N ALA A 830 7.61 10.62 -18.61
CA ALA A 830 6.50 9.89 -19.20
C ALA A 830 5.19 10.31 -18.54
N SER A 831 4.08 10.20 -19.25
CA SER A 831 2.75 10.49 -18.69
C SER A 831 1.73 9.45 -19.14
N SER A 832 0.72 9.20 -18.31
CA SER A 832 -0.41 8.35 -18.68
C SER A 832 -1.40 9.08 -19.57
N ALA A 833 -2.03 8.33 -20.48
CA ALA A 833 -3.19 8.74 -21.25
C ALA A 833 -4.49 8.31 -20.54
N LEU A 834 -5.65 8.67 -21.13
CA LEU A 834 -6.97 8.38 -20.57
C LEU A 834 -7.28 6.87 -20.48
N ASP A 835 -6.70 6.08 -21.37
CA ASP A 835 -6.82 4.62 -21.43
C ASP A 835 -5.86 3.90 -20.47
N GLY A 836 -5.07 4.65 -19.68
CA GLY A 836 -4.06 4.09 -18.80
C GLY A 836 -2.71 3.80 -19.47
N THR A 837 -2.57 3.99 -20.78
CA THR A 837 -1.29 3.79 -21.47
C THR A 837 -0.29 4.86 -21.04
N ILE A 838 0.89 4.47 -20.57
CA ILE A 838 1.99 5.38 -20.25
C ILE A 838 2.86 5.50 -21.49
N SER A 839 3.00 6.72 -21.99
CA SER A 839 3.85 7.00 -23.15
C SER A 839 4.81 8.16 -22.89
N GLY A 840 6.02 8.00 -23.38
CA GLY A 840 7.06 9.01 -23.45
C GLY A 840 8.04 8.62 -24.55
N ALA A 841 8.89 9.56 -25.00
CA ALA A 841 9.85 9.27 -26.08
C ALA A 841 10.78 8.08 -25.78
N GLN A 842 10.99 7.78 -24.49
CA GLN A 842 11.85 6.68 -24.02
C GLN A 842 11.25 5.95 -22.81
N ALA A 843 9.91 5.87 -22.76
CA ALA A 843 9.19 5.19 -21.70
C ALA A 843 7.88 4.60 -22.23
N ASP A 844 7.60 3.37 -21.83
CA ASP A 844 6.40 2.61 -22.18
C ASP A 844 5.84 1.92 -20.94
N GLY A 845 4.53 1.79 -20.84
CA GLY A 845 3.92 1.19 -19.67
C GLY A 845 2.41 1.33 -19.61
N THR A 846 1.84 0.95 -18.49
CA THR A 846 0.42 1.05 -18.20
C THR A 846 0.19 1.41 -16.74
N VAL A 847 -0.88 2.16 -16.48
CA VAL A 847 -1.44 2.37 -15.16
C VAL A 847 -2.88 1.89 -15.15
N ASP A 848 -3.22 1.03 -14.20
CA ASP A 848 -4.62 0.75 -13.87
C ASP A 848 -5.13 1.89 -12.98
N ALA A 849 -5.99 2.74 -13.54
CA ALA A 849 -6.49 3.91 -12.81
C ALA A 849 -7.40 3.53 -11.63
N GLN A 850 -8.05 2.36 -11.67
CA GLN A 850 -8.95 1.90 -10.63
C GLN A 850 -8.17 1.32 -9.45
N PHE A 851 -7.21 0.42 -9.73
CA PHE A 851 -6.44 -0.29 -8.70
C PHE A 851 -5.13 0.41 -8.31
N GLY A 852 -4.70 1.39 -9.11
CA GLY A 852 -3.48 2.15 -8.90
C GLY A 852 -2.20 1.37 -9.19
N ILE A 853 -2.25 0.32 -10.02
CA ILE A 853 -1.10 -0.54 -10.35
C ILE A 853 -0.37 0.06 -11.54
N VAL A 854 0.95 0.23 -11.43
CA VAL A 854 1.81 0.82 -12.46
C VAL A 854 2.85 -0.20 -12.92
N THR A 855 2.87 -0.41 -14.23
CA THR A 855 3.86 -1.20 -14.95
C THR A 855 4.63 -0.27 -15.87
N LEU A 856 5.92 -0.08 -15.63
CA LEU A 856 6.76 0.88 -16.34
C LEU A 856 8.03 0.23 -16.89
N HIS A 857 8.37 0.59 -18.13
CA HIS A 857 9.60 0.21 -18.82
C HIS A 857 10.23 1.43 -19.48
N PHE A 858 11.51 1.69 -19.22
CA PHE A 858 12.28 2.72 -19.90
C PHE A 858 12.99 2.13 -21.11
N GLY A 859 12.86 2.79 -22.26
CA GLY A 859 13.33 2.30 -23.56
C GLY A 859 12.38 2.66 -24.69
N GLU A 860 12.62 2.09 -25.87
CA GLU A 860 11.80 2.34 -27.06
C GLU A 860 11.73 1.08 -27.94
N LEU A 861 10.64 0.95 -28.71
CA LEU A 861 10.52 -0.07 -29.74
C LEU A 861 11.27 0.36 -31.00
N VAL A 862 12.24 -0.43 -31.43
CA VAL A 862 13.07 -0.18 -32.63
C VAL A 862 12.82 -1.26 -33.68
N SER A 863 12.95 -0.90 -34.96
CA SER A 863 12.80 -1.86 -36.07
C SER A 863 14.03 -2.77 -36.17
N ASP A 864 13.83 -4.10 -36.19
CA ASP A 864 14.93 -5.07 -36.32
C ASP A 864 15.73 -4.91 -37.63
N ALA A 865 15.07 -4.46 -38.71
CA ALA A 865 15.71 -4.23 -40.00
C ALA A 865 16.65 -3.01 -39.99
N GLY A 866 16.42 -2.06 -39.07
CA GLY A 866 17.24 -0.85 -38.93
C GLY A 866 18.44 -0.99 -38.00
N LEU A 867 18.56 -2.13 -37.29
CA LEU A 867 19.64 -2.35 -36.33
C LEU A 867 20.95 -2.73 -37.03
N SER A 868 22.03 -2.09 -36.60
CA SER A 868 23.40 -2.42 -37.02
C SER A 868 23.85 -3.79 -36.47
N PRO A 869 24.87 -4.43 -37.06
CA PRO A 869 25.44 -5.67 -36.52
C PRO A 869 25.94 -5.54 -35.07
N ALA A 870 26.40 -4.34 -34.70
CA ALA A 870 26.80 -4.04 -33.33
C ALA A 870 25.58 -4.04 -32.39
N GLU A 871 24.47 -3.40 -32.77
CA GLU A 871 23.23 -3.39 -31.97
C GLU A 871 22.59 -4.78 -31.86
N LYS A 872 22.68 -5.61 -32.91
CA LYS A 872 22.23 -7.02 -32.84
C LYS A 872 23.12 -7.91 -31.95
N SER A 873 24.27 -7.40 -31.51
CA SER A 873 25.16 -8.06 -30.56
C SER A 873 24.95 -7.57 -29.12
N GLU A 874 24.05 -6.62 -28.90
CA GLU A 874 23.72 -6.12 -27.57
C GLU A 874 22.91 -7.13 -26.76
N TRP A 875 23.07 -7.10 -25.44
CA TRP A 875 22.43 -8.01 -24.48
C TRP A 875 20.89 -8.07 -24.54
N TRP A 876 20.26 -6.96 -24.94
CA TRP A 876 18.81 -6.86 -25.05
C TRP A 876 18.28 -7.48 -26.35
N TYR A 877 19.14 -7.76 -27.32
CA TYR A 877 18.75 -8.36 -28.58
C TYR A 877 18.62 -9.87 -28.49
N SER A 878 17.54 -10.41 -29.06
CA SER A 878 17.40 -11.82 -29.40
C SER A 878 16.41 -11.92 -30.55
N ALA A 879 16.75 -12.70 -31.59
CA ALA A 879 15.85 -12.94 -32.71
C ALA A 879 14.49 -13.53 -32.27
N SER A 880 14.47 -14.28 -31.16
CA SER A 880 13.24 -14.86 -30.60
C SER A 880 12.29 -13.83 -29.95
N ARG A 881 12.75 -12.59 -29.71
CA ARG A 881 11.98 -11.50 -29.08
C ARG A 881 11.49 -10.47 -30.10
N VAL A 882 11.83 -10.63 -31.38
CA VAL A 882 11.35 -9.75 -32.45
C VAL A 882 9.89 -10.10 -32.73
N SER A 883 8.99 -9.14 -32.50
CA SER A 883 7.56 -9.28 -32.74
C SER A 883 7.08 -8.15 -33.64
N GLY A 884 6.33 -8.48 -34.69
CA GLY A 884 5.88 -7.48 -35.68
C GLY A 884 7.03 -6.72 -36.39
N GLY A 885 8.23 -7.32 -36.48
CA GLY A 885 9.42 -6.66 -37.03
C GLY A 885 10.07 -5.61 -36.12
N GLN A 886 9.60 -5.50 -34.87
CA GLN A 886 10.13 -4.59 -33.85
C GLN A 886 10.70 -5.38 -32.66
N ILE A 887 11.58 -4.72 -31.92
CA ILE A 887 12.16 -5.22 -30.68
C ILE A 887 12.32 -4.05 -29.70
N PHE A 888 12.11 -4.31 -28.41
CA PHE A 888 12.28 -3.28 -27.39
C PHE A 888 13.77 -3.11 -27.05
N ARG A 889 14.27 -1.88 -27.16
CA ARG A 889 15.62 -1.46 -26.74
C ARG A 889 15.53 -0.80 -25.36
N PRO A 890 15.95 -1.46 -24.27
CA PRO A 890 15.89 -0.91 -22.91
C PRO A 890 16.81 0.31 -22.74
N LEU A 891 16.36 1.27 -21.93
CA LEU A 891 17.14 2.42 -21.49
C LEU A 891 17.34 2.35 -19.98
N LEU A 892 18.59 2.33 -19.52
CA LEU A 892 18.91 2.27 -18.10
C LEU A 892 18.74 3.65 -17.44
N VAL A 893 18.07 3.66 -16.29
CA VAL A 893 17.88 4.83 -15.42
C VAL A 893 18.42 4.55 -14.02
N MET A 894 18.70 5.62 -13.28
CA MET A 894 19.05 5.55 -11.86
C MET A 894 17.77 5.44 -11.03
N PRO A 895 17.48 4.29 -10.37
CA PRO A 895 16.22 4.09 -9.64
C PRO A 895 15.97 5.11 -8.53
N GLU A 896 17.04 5.60 -7.89
CA GLU A 896 17.00 6.66 -6.87
C GLU A 896 16.45 8.01 -7.37
N THR A 897 16.38 8.21 -8.69
CA THR A 897 15.83 9.41 -9.32
C THR A 897 14.41 9.22 -9.88
N ALA A 898 13.86 7.99 -9.84
CA ALA A 898 12.56 7.66 -10.41
C ALA A 898 11.42 8.11 -9.48
N LEU A 899 10.77 9.21 -9.84
CA LEU A 899 9.69 9.85 -9.09
C LEU A 899 8.41 9.90 -9.93
N TYR A 900 7.25 9.84 -9.29
CA TYR A 900 5.94 10.01 -9.91
C TYR A 900 5.08 11.05 -9.18
N ASN A 901 4.22 11.69 -9.96
CA ASN A 901 3.13 12.55 -9.54
C ASN A 901 1.82 11.92 -10.01
N ALA A 902 0.76 12.01 -9.22
CA ALA A 902 -0.57 11.53 -9.60
C ALA A 902 -1.64 12.31 -8.84
N VAL A 903 -2.89 12.24 -9.29
CA VAL A 903 -4.03 12.77 -8.54
C VAL A 903 -4.89 11.59 -8.10
N ALA A 904 -4.89 11.31 -6.81
CA ALA A 904 -5.82 10.34 -6.25
C ALA A 904 -7.20 10.99 -6.17
N VAL A 905 -8.23 10.29 -6.64
CA VAL A 905 -9.61 10.74 -6.51
C VAL A 905 -10.23 10.02 -5.32
N SER A 906 -10.76 10.81 -4.40
CA SER A 906 -11.59 10.33 -3.31
C SER A 906 -12.91 11.08 -3.38
N ASN A 907 -14.03 10.48 -3.03
CA ASN A 907 -15.24 11.29 -2.96
C ASN A 907 -15.27 12.03 -1.63
N LEU A 908 -15.50 13.35 -1.71
CA LEU A 908 -15.93 14.14 -0.57
C LEU A 908 -17.34 13.65 -0.20
N PRO A 909 -17.51 13.02 0.96
CA PRO A 909 -18.84 12.78 1.47
C PRO A 909 -19.44 14.12 1.87
N LEU A 910 -20.64 14.42 1.39
CA LEU A 910 -21.41 15.53 1.93
C LEU A 910 -21.95 15.17 3.32
N SER A 911 -22.28 16.18 4.13
CA SER A 911 -22.74 15.95 5.51
C SER A 911 -23.93 14.98 5.56
N ALA A 912 -23.89 14.03 6.50
CA ALA A 912 -24.97 13.08 6.77
C ALA A 912 -26.31 13.80 7.03
N ASP A 913 -26.28 14.97 7.68
CA ASP A 913 -27.47 15.78 7.98
C ASP A 913 -28.19 16.29 6.71
N VAL A 914 -27.46 16.45 5.61
CA VAL A 914 -28.00 16.92 4.33
C VAL A 914 -28.40 15.74 3.45
N LEU A 915 -27.61 14.67 3.47
CA LEU A 915 -27.83 13.50 2.61
C LEU A 915 -28.95 12.58 3.12
N GLY A 916 -29.16 12.50 4.44
CA GLY A 916 -30.13 11.59 5.06
C GLY A 916 -29.62 10.16 5.32
N LEU A 917 -28.34 9.88 5.01
CA LEU A 917 -27.58 8.69 5.40
C LEU A 917 -26.14 9.11 5.72
N ASP A 918 -25.46 8.38 6.63
CA ASP A 918 -24.04 8.59 6.91
C ASP A 918 -23.14 7.99 5.80
N PRO A 919 -22.50 8.83 4.96
CA PRO A 919 -21.72 8.35 3.83
C PRO A 919 -20.35 7.78 4.24
N VAL A 920 -19.87 8.06 5.46
CA VAL A 920 -18.59 7.51 5.96
C VAL A 920 -18.71 6.00 6.17
N ARG A 921 -19.92 5.55 6.50
CA ARG A 921 -20.25 4.14 6.74
C ARG A 921 -20.53 3.36 5.45
N LEU A 922 -20.57 4.02 4.31
CA LEU A 922 -20.90 3.48 3.00
C LEU A 922 -19.66 3.49 2.09
N PRO A 923 -19.65 2.71 0.98
CA PRO A 923 -18.55 2.69 0.01
C PRO A 923 -18.11 4.08 -0.44
N VAL A 924 -16.82 4.24 -0.71
CA VAL A 924 -16.24 5.56 -1.05
C VAL A 924 -16.81 6.13 -2.35
N ASP A 925 -17.16 5.28 -3.31
CA ASP A 925 -17.82 5.67 -4.56
C ASP A 925 -19.33 5.93 -4.39
N GLY A 926 -19.89 5.66 -3.21
CA GLY A 926 -21.32 5.73 -2.92
C GLY A 926 -22.13 4.67 -3.67
N ARG A 927 -21.46 3.68 -4.29
CA ARG A 927 -22.08 2.63 -5.09
C ARG A 927 -22.15 1.34 -4.32
N VAL A 928 -23.24 0.61 -4.52
CA VAL A 928 -23.47 -0.70 -3.89
C VAL A 928 -23.75 -1.74 -4.97
N PRO A 929 -23.26 -2.99 -4.79
CA PRO A 929 -23.51 -4.04 -5.76
C PRO A 929 -25.00 -4.40 -5.75
N MET A 930 -25.64 -4.32 -6.92
CA MET A 930 -27.05 -4.71 -7.10
C MET A 930 -27.21 -6.02 -7.88
N LEU A 931 -26.21 -6.43 -8.66
CA LEU A 931 -26.18 -7.73 -9.34
C LEU A 931 -25.05 -8.55 -8.71
N ARG A 932 -25.37 -9.63 -7.99
CA ARG A 932 -24.38 -10.44 -7.27
C ARG A 932 -24.51 -11.92 -7.59
N LYS A 933 -23.43 -12.65 -7.31
CA LYS A 933 -23.44 -14.11 -7.33
C LYS A 933 -24.49 -14.64 -6.34
N GLY A 934 -25.30 -15.59 -6.80
CA GLY A 934 -26.39 -16.18 -6.03
C GLY A 934 -27.71 -15.40 -6.08
N ASP A 935 -27.73 -14.19 -6.64
CA ASP A 935 -28.99 -13.47 -6.87
C ASP A 935 -29.74 -14.08 -8.07
N VAL A 936 -31.07 -14.02 -8.01
CA VAL A 936 -31.93 -14.33 -9.15
C VAL A 936 -32.01 -13.09 -10.04
N LEU A 937 -31.70 -13.27 -11.32
CA LEU A 937 -31.73 -12.22 -12.33
C LEU A 937 -32.92 -12.44 -13.26
N VAL A 938 -33.62 -11.36 -13.58
CA VAL A 938 -34.65 -11.28 -14.60
C VAL A 938 -34.07 -10.44 -15.74
N ILE A 939 -33.81 -11.10 -16.88
CA ILE A 939 -33.40 -10.45 -18.11
C ILE A 939 -34.68 -10.16 -18.88
N HIS A 940 -34.95 -8.91 -19.24
CA HIS A 940 -36.20 -8.56 -19.89
C HIS A 940 -36.06 -7.45 -20.93
N HIS A 941 -36.96 -7.49 -21.92
CA HIS A 941 -37.05 -6.47 -22.96
C HIS A 941 -38.51 -6.12 -23.22
N THR A 942 -38.87 -4.87 -22.95
CA THR A 942 -40.20 -4.32 -23.22
C THR A 942 -40.21 -3.63 -24.59
N ALA A 943 -41.18 -3.97 -25.45
CA ALA A 943 -41.42 -3.26 -26.70
C ALA A 943 -42.86 -2.76 -26.76
N THR A 944 -43.07 -1.68 -27.50
CA THR A 944 -44.39 -1.13 -27.78
C THR A 944 -44.62 -1.13 -29.28
N THR A 945 -45.76 -1.66 -29.69
CA THR A 945 -46.18 -1.67 -31.11
C THR A 945 -46.50 -0.25 -31.60
N SER A 946 -46.42 -0.06 -32.92
CA SER A 946 -46.94 1.16 -33.55
C SER A 946 -48.43 1.32 -33.29
N ALA A 947 -48.90 2.57 -33.18
CA ALA A 947 -50.32 2.85 -32.96
C ALA A 947 -51.18 2.22 -34.07
N ALA A 948 -52.21 1.46 -33.67
CA ALA A 948 -53.08 0.72 -34.56
C ALA A 948 -54.55 0.99 -34.21
N THR A 949 -55.37 1.23 -35.23
CA THR A 949 -56.84 1.20 -35.07
C THR A 949 -57.29 -0.25 -35.07
N VAL A 950 -58.07 -0.64 -34.06
CA VAL A 950 -58.52 -2.01 -33.82
C VAL A 950 -60.05 -2.12 -33.94
N SER A 951 -60.52 -3.23 -34.51
CA SER A 951 -61.96 -3.56 -34.63
C SER A 951 -62.28 -4.90 -33.97
N ASN A 952 -63.55 -5.13 -33.61
CA ASN A 952 -64.00 -6.41 -33.06
C ASN A 952 -63.67 -7.58 -34.00
N GLY A 953 -63.13 -8.66 -33.45
CA GLY A 953 -62.65 -9.84 -34.16
C GLY A 953 -61.24 -9.73 -34.73
N GLN A 954 -60.57 -8.57 -34.62
CA GLN A 954 -59.20 -8.40 -35.10
C GLN A 954 -58.19 -9.02 -34.14
N THR A 955 -57.25 -9.80 -34.68
CA THR A 955 -56.11 -10.33 -33.94
C THR A 955 -54.82 -9.65 -34.39
N ILE A 956 -54.02 -9.16 -33.45
CA ILE A 956 -52.69 -8.60 -33.69
C ILE A 956 -51.64 -9.58 -33.17
N ASN A 957 -50.67 -9.94 -34.03
CA ASN A 957 -49.49 -10.70 -33.65
C ASN A 957 -48.34 -9.73 -33.33
N LEU A 958 -47.66 -9.95 -32.20
CA LEU A 958 -46.62 -9.06 -31.69
C LEU A 958 -45.21 -9.37 -32.20
N GLY A 959 -45.05 -10.40 -33.03
CA GLY A 959 -43.77 -10.83 -33.58
C GLY A 959 -42.83 -11.49 -32.57
N ARG A 960 -43.31 -11.78 -31.36
CA ARG A 960 -42.60 -12.49 -30.28
C ARG A 960 -43.53 -13.50 -29.64
N VAL A 961 -43.00 -14.61 -29.16
CA VAL A 961 -43.73 -15.68 -28.45
C VAL A 961 -43.33 -15.68 -26.97
N ARG A 962 -44.06 -16.43 -26.12
CA ARG A 962 -43.80 -16.55 -24.67
C ARG A 962 -43.67 -15.19 -23.98
N ILE A 963 -44.63 -14.33 -24.25
CA ILE A 963 -44.70 -12.98 -23.69
C ILE A 963 -45.06 -13.07 -22.22
N ALA A 964 -44.25 -12.50 -21.34
CA ALA A 964 -44.49 -12.56 -19.91
C ALA A 964 -45.47 -11.50 -19.40
N ARG A 965 -45.58 -10.36 -20.09
CA ARG A 965 -46.58 -9.32 -19.79
C ARG A 965 -47.02 -8.61 -21.05
N LEU A 966 -48.30 -8.25 -21.08
CA LEU A 966 -48.90 -7.49 -22.16
C LEU A 966 -49.89 -6.46 -21.58
N ARG A 967 -49.89 -5.24 -22.13
CA ARG A 967 -50.93 -4.24 -21.86
C ARG A 967 -51.34 -3.53 -23.15
N VAL A 968 -52.64 -3.27 -23.29
CA VAL A 968 -53.20 -2.44 -24.36
C VAL A 968 -53.38 -1.02 -23.82
N ILE A 969 -52.82 -0.04 -24.49
CA ILE A 969 -52.80 1.37 -24.11
C ILE A 969 -53.61 2.16 -25.13
N GLY A 970 -54.57 2.95 -24.66
CA GLY A 970 -55.37 3.85 -25.49
C GLY A 970 -54.57 5.06 -25.98
N SER A 971 -55.17 5.85 -26.87
CA SER A 971 -54.59 7.12 -27.33
C SER A 971 -54.56 8.21 -26.26
N ASP A 972 -55.24 7.98 -25.14
CA ASP A 972 -55.26 8.79 -23.91
C ASP A 972 -54.20 8.33 -22.88
N ASP A 973 -53.31 7.41 -23.28
CA ASP A 973 -52.27 6.79 -22.46
C ASP A 973 -52.81 6.01 -21.24
N GLN A 974 -54.11 5.69 -21.22
CA GLN A 974 -54.73 4.83 -20.21
C GLN A 974 -54.65 3.37 -20.62
N THR A 975 -54.43 2.49 -19.63
CA THR A 975 -54.47 1.04 -19.87
C THR A 975 -55.91 0.58 -20.01
N ILE A 976 -56.18 -0.14 -21.10
CA ILE A 976 -57.46 -0.77 -21.38
C ILE A 976 -57.46 -2.15 -20.71
N THR A 977 -58.47 -2.42 -19.89
CA THR A 977 -58.53 -3.62 -19.03
C THR A 977 -59.56 -4.67 -19.47
N ALA A 978 -60.45 -4.34 -20.40
CA ALA A 978 -61.50 -5.23 -20.89
C ALA A 978 -61.74 -5.07 -22.39
N GLY A 979 -62.35 -6.07 -23.02
CA GLY A 979 -62.71 -6.03 -24.46
C GLY A 979 -61.67 -6.65 -25.40
N TYR A 980 -60.66 -7.33 -24.86
CA TYR A 980 -59.72 -8.17 -25.61
C TYR A 980 -59.39 -9.45 -24.83
N THR A 981 -58.89 -10.45 -25.54
CA THR A 981 -58.25 -11.64 -24.98
C THR A 981 -56.81 -11.71 -25.49
N GLN A 982 -55.92 -12.31 -24.69
CA GLN A 982 -54.50 -12.43 -25.01
C GLN A 982 -54.07 -13.90 -24.96
N ASP A 983 -53.26 -14.31 -25.92
CA ASP A 983 -52.50 -15.56 -25.89
C ASP A 983 -51.03 -15.18 -25.73
N LEU A 984 -50.53 -15.34 -24.51
CA LEU A 984 -49.17 -14.94 -24.12
C LEU A 984 -48.12 -15.89 -24.72
N ASP A 985 -48.43 -17.18 -24.85
CA ASP A 985 -47.51 -18.16 -25.43
C ASP A 985 -47.36 -17.93 -26.95
N ALA A 986 -48.47 -17.73 -27.66
CA ALA A 986 -48.45 -17.44 -29.09
C ALA A 986 -48.08 -15.97 -29.40
N GLY A 987 -48.18 -15.08 -28.42
CA GLY A 987 -47.90 -13.66 -28.54
C GLY A 987 -48.91 -12.89 -29.40
N THR A 988 -50.20 -13.16 -29.19
CA THR A 988 -51.29 -12.55 -29.95
C THR A 988 -52.36 -11.91 -29.05
N VAL A 989 -52.98 -10.83 -29.55
CA VAL A 989 -54.10 -10.13 -28.88
C VAL A 989 -55.30 -10.14 -29.80
N THR A 990 -56.44 -10.60 -29.32
CA THR A 990 -57.70 -10.62 -30.08
C THR A 990 -58.72 -9.68 -29.44
N PHE A 991 -59.18 -8.69 -30.20
CA PHE A 991 -60.14 -7.69 -29.71
C PHE A 991 -61.57 -8.20 -29.86
N SER A 992 -62.33 -8.28 -28.76
CA SER A 992 -63.70 -8.78 -28.74
C SER A 992 -64.76 -7.67 -28.66
N ASN A 993 -64.44 -6.57 -27.96
CA ASN A 993 -65.29 -5.39 -27.85
C ASN A 993 -64.45 -4.11 -27.66
N VAL A 994 -64.32 -3.32 -28.73
CA VAL A 994 -63.56 -2.06 -28.74
C VAL A 994 -64.41 -0.82 -28.44
N SER A 995 -65.69 -0.99 -28.06
CA SER A 995 -66.59 0.13 -27.75
C SER A 995 -66.07 0.90 -26.54
N GLY A 996 -65.85 2.21 -26.72
CA GLY A 996 -65.31 3.09 -25.67
C GLY A 996 -63.80 3.15 -25.59
N TYR A 997 -63.06 2.44 -26.47
CA TYR A 997 -61.61 2.56 -26.53
C TYR A 997 -61.18 3.93 -27.06
N ALA A 998 -60.21 4.55 -26.41
CA ALA A 998 -59.47 5.67 -26.97
C ALA A 998 -58.51 5.13 -28.05
N GLN A 999 -58.84 5.34 -29.33
CA GLN A 999 -58.09 4.81 -30.47
C GLN A 999 -57.28 5.92 -31.18
N PRO A 1000 -56.16 5.60 -31.87
CA PRO A 1000 -55.56 4.27 -32.06
C PRO A 1000 -54.89 3.74 -30.79
N VAL A 1001 -54.90 2.42 -30.61
CA VAL A 1001 -54.28 1.75 -29.44
C VAL A 1001 -52.82 1.40 -29.72
N ARG A 1002 -52.01 1.31 -28.67
CA ARG A 1002 -50.66 0.73 -28.68
C ARG A 1002 -50.65 -0.49 -27.77
N ILE A 1003 -49.94 -1.53 -28.18
CA ILE A 1003 -49.75 -2.74 -27.36
C ILE A 1003 -48.30 -2.76 -26.87
N GLU A 1004 -48.11 -2.68 -25.57
CA GLU A 1004 -46.82 -2.89 -24.92
C GLU A 1004 -46.72 -4.35 -24.49
N HIS A 1005 -45.59 -4.99 -24.79
CA HIS A 1005 -45.35 -6.40 -24.50
C HIS A 1005 -43.90 -6.64 -24.08
N ARG A 1006 -43.69 -7.57 -23.15
CA ARG A 1006 -42.38 -7.89 -22.58
C ARG A 1006 -42.05 -9.36 -22.71
N ILE A 1007 -40.85 -9.64 -23.20
CA ILE A 1007 -40.20 -10.95 -23.10
C ILE A 1007 -39.23 -10.93 -21.92
N GLU A 1008 -39.05 -12.08 -21.28
CA GLU A 1008 -38.10 -12.20 -20.17
C GLU A 1008 -37.63 -13.63 -19.95
N ASP A 1009 -36.47 -13.75 -19.33
CA ASP A 1009 -35.92 -14.99 -18.81
C ASP A 1009 -35.47 -14.77 -17.36
N MET A 1010 -35.75 -15.75 -16.49
CA MET A 1010 -35.29 -15.74 -15.10
C MET A 1010 -34.22 -16.81 -14.90
N ALA A 1011 -33.04 -16.40 -14.40
CA ALA A 1011 -31.91 -17.30 -14.17
C ALA A 1011 -31.14 -16.94 -12.91
N LEU A 1012 -30.55 -17.95 -12.25
CA LEU A 1012 -29.63 -17.72 -11.14
C LEU A 1012 -28.27 -17.23 -11.67
N CYS A 1013 -27.74 -16.17 -11.06
CA CYS A 1013 -26.39 -15.67 -11.32
C CYS A 1013 -25.35 -16.56 -10.63
N SER A 1014 -24.56 -17.28 -11.43
CA SER A 1014 -23.45 -18.10 -10.91
C SER A 1014 -22.19 -17.29 -10.60
N ASP A 1015 -21.99 -16.17 -11.31
CA ASP A 1015 -20.86 -15.27 -11.13
C ASP A 1015 -21.18 -13.87 -11.66
N ALA A 1016 -20.72 -12.83 -10.96
CA ALA A 1016 -20.90 -11.44 -11.33
C ALA A 1016 -19.57 -10.69 -11.18
N GLN A 1017 -19.08 -10.14 -12.29
CA GLN A 1017 -17.80 -9.46 -12.38
C GLN A 1017 -17.97 -7.95 -12.31
N ILE A 1018 -17.00 -7.26 -11.70
CA ILE A 1018 -16.98 -5.80 -11.55
C ILE A 1018 -17.10 -5.09 -12.91
N ASN A 1019 -16.54 -5.69 -13.96
CA ASN A 1019 -16.57 -5.16 -15.31
C ASN A 1019 -17.96 -5.23 -15.98
N GLY A 1020 -19.00 -5.75 -15.34
CA GLY A 1020 -20.34 -5.92 -15.92
C GLY A 1020 -20.62 -7.31 -16.51
N GLU A 1021 -19.66 -8.24 -16.52
CA GLU A 1021 -19.87 -9.60 -17.02
C GLU A 1021 -20.62 -10.47 -16.00
N LEU A 1022 -21.68 -11.14 -16.46
CA LEU A 1022 -22.56 -11.97 -15.64
C LEU A 1022 -22.61 -13.37 -16.26
N ILE A 1023 -22.49 -14.41 -15.42
CA ILE A 1023 -22.64 -15.80 -15.85
C ILE A 1023 -23.92 -16.36 -15.22
N ILE A 1024 -24.83 -16.83 -16.05
CA ILE A 1024 -26.11 -17.41 -15.63
C ILE A 1024 -26.08 -18.94 -15.69
N THR A 1025 -26.91 -19.56 -14.86
CA THR A 1025 -26.98 -21.02 -14.70
C THR A 1025 -27.81 -21.75 -15.74
N LYS A 1026 -28.62 -21.03 -16.52
CA LYS A 1026 -29.50 -21.58 -17.56
C LYS A 1026 -29.33 -20.78 -18.84
N PRO A 1027 -29.31 -21.41 -20.02
CA PRO A 1027 -29.22 -20.70 -21.29
C PRO A 1027 -30.47 -19.84 -21.51
N LEU A 1028 -30.28 -18.66 -22.11
CA LEU A 1028 -31.40 -17.79 -22.50
C LEU A 1028 -32.35 -18.49 -23.48
N THR A 1029 -33.65 -18.23 -23.33
CA THR A 1029 -34.72 -18.76 -24.17
C THR A 1029 -35.24 -17.75 -25.20
N HIS A 1030 -34.75 -16.50 -25.13
CA HIS A 1030 -35.06 -15.42 -26.07
C HIS A 1030 -33.80 -14.68 -26.54
N ASP A 1031 -33.91 -14.01 -27.69
CA ASP A 1031 -32.96 -12.98 -28.11
C ASP A 1031 -33.28 -11.64 -27.44
N PHE A 1032 -32.29 -11.05 -26.78
CA PHE A 1032 -32.38 -9.76 -26.10
C PHE A 1032 -31.56 -8.71 -26.86
N PRO A 1033 -32.21 -7.79 -27.60
CA PRO A 1033 -31.49 -6.75 -28.33
C PRO A 1033 -30.84 -5.73 -27.38
N LEU A 1034 -29.95 -4.90 -27.91
CA LEU A 1034 -29.36 -3.78 -27.16
C LEU A 1034 -30.47 -2.88 -26.61
N GLY A 1035 -30.35 -2.46 -25.34
CA GLY A 1035 -31.41 -1.74 -24.61
C GLY A 1035 -32.30 -2.66 -23.75
N SER A 1036 -32.12 -3.98 -23.81
CA SER A 1036 -32.69 -4.90 -22.81
C SER A 1036 -32.09 -4.65 -21.43
N LEU A 1037 -32.83 -5.01 -20.39
CA LEU A 1037 -32.49 -4.75 -19.00
C LEU A 1037 -32.25 -6.06 -18.25
N VAL A 1038 -31.37 -6.01 -17.25
CA VAL A 1038 -31.15 -7.09 -16.27
C VAL A 1038 -31.48 -6.55 -14.89
N SER A 1039 -32.47 -7.14 -14.24
CA SER A 1039 -32.92 -6.75 -12.92
C SER A 1039 -32.66 -7.86 -11.91
N SER A 1040 -32.18 -7.52 -10.72
CA SER A 1040 -32.10 -8.47 -9.61
C SER A 1040 -33.42 -8.55 -8.85
N ALA A 1041 -33.82 -9.76 -8.48
CA ALA A 1041 -35.11 -10.03 -7.85
C ALA A 1041 -35.00 -10.13 -6.33
N LEU A 1042 -35.76 -9.29 -5.63
CA LEU A 1042 -35.97 -9.41 -4.19
C LEU A 1042 -37.05 -10.47 -3.97
N ILE A 1043 -36.62 -11.64 -3.49
CA ILE A 1043 -37.51 -12.77 -3.22
C ILE A 1043 -38.29 -12.56 -1.92
N MET A 1044 -39.62 -12.59 -2.02
CA MET A 1044 -40.56 -12.41 -0.91
C MET A 1044 -41.07 -13.76 -0.36
N GLY A 1045 -40.94 -14.84 -1.14
CA GLY A 1045 -41.48 -16.16 -0.82
C GLY A 1045 -42.94 -16.29 -1.24
N ASP A 1046 -43.69 -17.17 -0.60
CA ASP A 1046 -45.10 -17.37 -0.93
C ASP A 1046 -45.99 -16.41 -0.13
N LEU A 1047 -46.84 -15.65 -0.83
CA LEU A 1047 -47.78 -14.71 -0.21
C LEU A 1047 -49.16 -15.36 -0.10
N HIS A 1048 -49.58 -15.61 1.14
CA HIS A 1048 -50.95 -15.97 1.49
C HIS A 1048 -51.18 -15.69 2.98
N ALA A 1049 -52.41 -15.33 3.32
CA ALA A 1049 -52.83 -15.16 4.69
C ALA A 1049 -52.96 -16.51 5.38
N ARG A 1050 -52.41 -16.62 6.60
CA ARG A 1050 -52.57 -17.80 7.44
C ARG A 1050 -52.46 -17.47 8.92
N VAL A 1051 -52.93 -18.38 9.76
CA VAL A 1051 -52.63 -18.38 11.19
C VAL A 1051 -51.41 -19.27 11.42
N SER A 1052 -50.30 -18.69 11.86
CA SER A 1052 -49.03 -19.40 12.03
C SER A 1052 -48.88 -20.05 13.41
N HIS A 1053 -49.53 -19.50 14.43
CA HIS A 1053 -49.48 -20.00 15.80
C HIS A 1053 -50.86 -19.92 16.46
N TRP A 1054 -51.16 -20.89 17.33
CA TRP A 1054 -52.31 -20.89 18.22
C TRP A 1054 -51.99 -21.65 19.51
N PHE A 1055 -52.21 -21.03 20.66
CA PHE A 1055 -52.14 -21.71 21.96
C PHE A 1055 -52.94 -20.97 23.04
N ASP A 1056 -53.31 -21.68 24.09
CA ASP A 1056 -54.00 -21.14 25.27
C ASP A 1056 -53.05 -21.03 26.48
N GLN A 1057 -53.33 -20.07 27.35
CA GLN A 1057 -52.59 -19.84 28.59
C GLN A 1057 -53.55 -19.49 29.73
N PRO A 1058 -53.24 -19.90 30.97
CA PRO A 1058 -54.08 -19.59 32.12
C PRO A 1058 -54.14 -18.09 32.42
N THR A 1059 -53.07 -17.34 32.11
CA THR A 1059 -53.03 -15.88 32.32
C THR A 1059 -52.03 -15.18 31.39
N TRP A 1060 -52.22 -13.89 31.15
CA TRP A 1060 -51.27 -13.04 30.43
C TRP A 1060 -50.07 -12.71 31.33
N THR A 1061 -48.86 -12.94 30.84
CA THR A 1061 -47.61 -12.75 31.61
C THR A 1061 -46.95 -11.39 31.44
N GLY A 1062 -47.49 -10.52 30.58
CA GLY A 1062 -46.86 -9.25 30.22
C GLY A 1062 -45.89 -9.35 29.03
N VAL A 1063 -45.64 -10.54 28.49
CA VAL A 1063 -44.62 -10.77 27.44
C VAL A 1063 -45.25 -11.37 26.18
N TRP A 1064 -45.00 -10.75 25.04
CA TRP A 1064 -45.36 -11.29 23.72
C TRP A 1064 -44.38 -12.40 23.32
N SER A 1065 -44.87 -13.63 23.20
CA SER A 1065 -44.09 -14.83 22.88
C SER A 1065 -44.84 -15.70 21.89
N ASP A 1066 -44.10 -16.38 21.02
CA ASP A 1066 -44.63 -17.35 20.05
C ASP A 1066 -44.71 -18.78 20.63
N ALA A 1067 -44.35 -18.93 21.90
CA ALA A 1067 -44.51 -20.13 22.72
C ALA A 1067 -45.31 -19.82 23.99
N ALA A 1068 -46.05 -20.83 24.48
CA ALA A 1068 -46.77 -20.73 25.74
C ALA A 1068 -45.81 -20.50 26.92
N ILE A 1069 -46.13 -19.50 27.73
CA ILE A 1069 -45.44 -19.18 28.99
C ILE A 1069 -46.36 -19.50 30.16
N GLY A 1070 -45.93 -20.40 31.05
CA GLY A 1070 -46.72 -20.85 32.21
C GLY A 1070 -47.13 -22.32 32.12
N GLY A 1071 -48.02 -22.76 33.02
CA GLY A 1071 -48.62 -24.09 32.96
C GLY A 1071 -49.78 -24.15 31.94
N ASP A 1072 -50.26 -25.36 31.65
CA ASP A 1072 -51.35 -25.58 30.69
C ASP A 1072 -52.67 -24.95 31.17
N SER A 1073 -53.47 -24.41 30.23
CA SER A 1073 -54.84 -24.00 30.52
C SER A 1073 -55.74 -25.24 30.67
N SER A 1074 -56.68 -25.22 31.61
CA SER A 1074 -57.71 -26.25 31.71
C SER A 1074 -58.76 -26.17 30.60
N ALA A 1075 -58.82 -25.04 29.88
CA ALA A 1075 -59.72 -24.78 28.77
C ALA A 1075 -58.94 -24.53 27.48
N SER A 1076 -59.37 -25.16 26.40
CA SER A 1076 -58.75 -25.04 25.07
C SER A 1076 -59.82 -24.92 23.98
N TYR A 1077 -59.46 -24.25 22.89
CA TYR A 1077 -60.33 -24.07 21.73
C TYR A 1077 -60.06 -25.17 20.70
N ASN A 1078 -61.12 -25.75 20.13
CA ASN A 1078 -60.98 -26.85 19.17
C ASN A 1078 -60.64 -26.33 17.75
N THR A 1079 -59.37 -25.99 17.54
CA THR A 1079 -58.85 -25.56 16.23
C THR A 1079 -58.86 -26.64 15.16
N THR A 1080 -58.98 -27.93 15.54
CA THR A 1080 -58.98 -29.05 14.58
C THR A 1080 -60.30 -29.13 13.82
N VAL A 1081 -61.43 -28.96 14.51
CA VAL A 1081 -62.76 -28.99 13.89
C VAL A 1081 -63.18 -27.59 13.41
N TYR A 1082 -62.77 -26.55 14.13
CA TYR A 1082 -63.14 -25.16 13.85
C TYR A 1082 -61.87 -24.30 13.74
N PRO A 1083 -61.08 -24.41 12.66
CA PRO A 1083 -59.87 -23.61 12.51
C PRO A 1083 -60.23 -22.11 12.39
N PRO A 1084 -59.46 -21.21 13.01
CA PRO A 1084 -59.62 -19.78 12.76
C PRO A 1084 -59.39 -19.46 11.29
N ALA A 1085 -60.31 -18.72 10.68
CA ALA A 1085 -60.25 -18.35 9.28
C ALA A 1085 -59.65 -16.95 9.10
N VAL A 1086 -58.94 -16.74 7.99
CA VAL A 1086 -58.36 -15.46 7.57
C VAL A 1086 -58.59 -15.29 6.07
N THR A 1087 -58.39 -14.08 5.55
CA THR A 1087 -58.37 -13.82 4.09
C THR A 1087 -57.14 -12.98 3.74
N ASN A 1088 -56.67 -13.08 2.50
CA ASN A 1088 -55.54 -12.33 1.97
C ASN A 1088 -55.76 -10.81 2.11
N ARG A 1089 -57.00 -10.35 1.88
CA ARG A 1089 -57.42 -8.96 2.06
C ARG A 1089 -57.55 -8.53 3.53
N GLY A 1090 -57.97 -9.42 4.43
CA GLY A 1090 -58.32 -9.06 5.80
C GLY A 1090 -57.15 -9.11 6.79
N ALA A 1091 -56.32 -10.13 6.68
CA ALA A 1091 -55.26 -10.41 7.65
C ALA A 1091 -54.10 -9.42 7.57
N ILE A 1092 -53.54 -9.08 8.73
CA ILE A 1092 -52.31 -8.30 8.86
C ILE A 1092 -51.23 -9.13 9.55
N GLN A 1093 -49.96 -8.73 9.39
CA GLN A 1093 -48.85 -9.35 10.12
C GLN A 1093 -48.92 -8.88 11.57
N GLU A 1094 -49.49 -9.68 12.45
CA GLU A 1094 -49.80 -9.26 13.81
C GLU A 1094 -49.80 -10.45 14.77
N ARG A 1095 -49.44 -10.17 16.01
CA ARG A 1095 -49.60 -11.08 17.13
C ARG A 1095 -50.82 -10.64 17.93
N TRP A 1096 -51.67 -11.59 18.28
CA TRP A 1096 -52.93 -11.32 18.96
C TRP A 1096 -53.00 -12.03 20.31
N ARG A 1097 -53.68 -11.38 21.26
CA ARG A 1097 -54.21 -12.02 22.46
C ARG A 1097 -55.70 -11.80 22.57
N ILE A 1098 -56.42 -12.86 22.90
CA ILE A 1098 -57.84 -12.85 23.23
C ILE A 1098 -57.93 -13.15 24.72
N VAL A 1099 -58.35 -12.17 25.52
CA VAL A 1099 -58.36 -12.25 26.98
C VAL A 1099 -59.79 -12.39 27.49
N PHE A 1100 -60.07 -13.44 28.23
CA PHE A 1100 -61.38 -13.65 28.86
C PHE A 1100 -61.59 -12.66 30.00
N THR A 1101 -62.66 -11.87 29.93
CA THR A 1101 -63.09 -10.95 31.00
C THR A 1101 -64.00 -11.64 32.01
N ASN A 1102 -64.69 -12.69 31.59
CA ASN A 1102 -65.41 -13.66 32.43
C ASN A 1102 -65.45 -15.01 31.70
N THR A 1103 -66.33 -15.93 32.07
CA THR A 1103 -66.43 -17.26 31.44
C THR A 1103 -66.99 -17.27 30.01
N THR A 1104 -67.58 -16.16 29.54
CA THR A 1104 -68.31 -16.09 28.26
C THR A 1104 -68.00 -14.85 27.41
N THR A 1105 -67.13 -13.95 27.87
CA THR A 1105 -66.81 -12.70 27.19
C THR A 1105 -65.31 -12.49 27.07
N VAL A 1106 -64.88 -11.92 25.95
CA VAL A 1106 -63.47 -11.72 25.62
C VAL A 1106 -63.17 -10.31 25.11
N ASN A 1107 -61.94 -9.86 25.32
CA ASN A 1107 -61.34 -8.72 24.64
C ASN A 1107 -60.30 -9.22 23.63
N VAL A 1108 -60.18 -8.56 22.48
CA VAL A 1108 -59.14 -8.86 21.47
C VAL A 1108 -58.15 -7.72 21.42
N ILE A 1109 -56.87 -8.03 21.57
CA ILE A 1109 -55.76 -7.08 21.58
C ILE A 1109 -54.67 -7.55 20.63
N GLY A 1110 -54.31 -6.71 19.65
CA GLY A 1110 -53.10 -6.88 18.83
C GLY A 1110 -51.88 -6.25 19.51
N GLU A 1111 -50.68 -6.73 19.20
CA GLU A 1111 -49.45 -6.17 19.75
C GLU A 1111 -49.22 -4.74 19.29
N THR A 1112 -49.38 -4.50 17.99
CA THR A 1112 -49.10 -3.19 17.38
C THR A 1112 -50.34 -2.31 17.39
N ILE A 1113 -51.54 -2.88 17.18
CA ILE A 1113 -52.78 -2.09 17.05
C ILE A 1113 -53.61 -1.96 18.34
N GLY A 1114 -53.22 -2.63 19.43
CA GLY A 1114 -53.91 -2.53 20.71
C GLY A 1114 -55.28 -3.22 20.74
N GLN A 1115 -56.15 -2.83 21.69
CA GLN A 1115 -57.45 -3.49 21.92
C GLN A 1115 -58.47 -3.07 20.87
N ILE A 1116 -58.87 -4.00 20.02
CA ILE A 1116 -59.83 -3.77 18.92
C ILE A 1116 -61.24 -4.26 19.23
N VAL A 1117 -61.39 -5.14 20.22
CA VAL A 1117 -62.70 -5.65 20.67
C VAL A 1117 -62.77 -5.65 22.19
N THR A 1118 -63.93 -5.24 22.73
CA THR A 1118 -64.19 -5.17 24.17
C THR A 1118 -65.46 -5.93 24.53
N GLY A 1119 -65.39 -6.88 25.46
CA GLY A 1119 -66.54 -7.57 26.05
C GLY A 1119 -67.37 -8.41 25.08
N HIS A 1120 -66.75 -8.97 24.03
CA HIS A 1120 -67.47 -9.75 23.01
C HIS A 1120 -67.90 -11.11 23.54
N ALA A 1121 -69.17 -11.46 23.37
CA ALA A 1121 -69.70 -12.75 23.80
C ALA A 1121 -69.22 -13.87 22.87
N ILE A 1122 -68.55 -14.88 23.42
CA ILE A 1122 -67.98 -16.01 22.66
C ILE A 1122 -69.05 -16.88 21.97
N ALA A 1123 -70.32 -16.74 22.36
CA ALA A 1123 -71.46 -17.41 21.73
C ALA A 1123 -71.76 -16.88 20.31
N ASN A 1124 -71.19 -15.74 19.93
CA ASN A 1124 -71.32 -15.14 18.60
C ASN A 1124 -70.01 -15.28 17.81
N PRO A 1125 -70.05 -15.37 16.47
CA PRO A 1125 -68.85 -15.30 15.63
C PRO A 1125 -67.98 -14.09 16.00
N LEU A 1126 -66.72 -14.34 16.30
CA LEU A 1126 -65.74 -13.30 16.58
C LEU A 1126 -65.00 -13.00 15.28
N ALA A 1127 -65.40 -11.93 14.59
CA ALA A 1127 -64.82 -11.50 13.32
C ALA A 1127 -64.56 -9.98 13.33
N PRO A 1128 -63.49 -9.51 14.02
CA PRO A 1128 -63.19 -8.08 14.12
C PRO A 1128 -62.82 -7.51 12.74
N ILE A 1129 -63.46 -6.41 12.34
CA ILE A 1129 -63.26 -5.81 11.00
C ILE A 1129 -61.95 -5.02 10.94
N ASN A 1130 -61.16 -5.27 9.89
CA ASN A 1130 -60.04 -4.44 9.50
C ASN A 1130 -60.56 -3.17 8.82
N PRO A 1131 -60.39 -1.97 9.43
CA PRO A 1131 -60.90 -0.72 8.85
C PRO A 1131 -60.19 -0.34 7.54
N ALA A 1132 -58.99 -0.87 7.27
CA ALA A 1132 -58.25 -0.58 6.05
C ALA A 1132 -58.84 -1.26 4.81
N THR A 1133 -59.43 -2.45 4.98
CA THR A 1133 -59.88 -3.28 3.84
C THR A 1133 -61.34 -3.67 3.88
N GLY A 1134 -62.04 -3.44 5.01
CA GLY A 1134 -63.44 -3.80 5.21
C GLY A 1134 -63.67 -5.30 5.46
N ALA A 1135 -62.64 -6.13 5.37
CA ALA A 1135 -62.69 -7.57 5.67
C ALA A 1135 -62.28 -7.85 7.14
N PRO A 1136 -62.70 -8.97 7.75
CA PRO A 1136 -62.26 -9.33 9.10
C PRO A 1136 -60.74 -9.60 9.16
N TYR A 1137 -60.07 -9.18 10.24
CA TYR A 1137 -58.68 -9.54 10.50
C TYR A 1137 -58.48 -11.07 10.58
N PHE A 1138 -59.43 -11.72 11.25
CA PHE A 1138 -59.60 -13.16 11.36
C PHE A 1138 -61.05 -13.42 11.79
N SER A 1139 -61.53 -14.66 11.63
CA SER A 1139 -62.85 -15.11 12.07
C SER A 1139 -62.73 -16.38 12.89
N ILE A 1140 -63.35 -16.39 14.08
CA ILE A 1140 -63.38 -17.54 15.00
C ILE A 1140 -64.82 -18.00 15.16
N ASP A 1141 -65.05 -19.29 14.92
CA ASP A 1141 -66.37 -19.92 15.05
C ASP A 1141 -66.72 -20.11 16.54
N PRO A 1142 -67.92 -19.71 16.98
CA PRO A 1142 -68.35 -19.86 18.37
C PRO A 1142 -68.41 -21.33 18.82
N ALA A 1143 -68.64 -22.29 17.92
CA ALA A 1143 -68.74 -23.71 18.24
C ALA A 1143 -67.41 -24.35 18.68
N GLY A 1144 -66.28 -23.69 18.42
CA GLY A 1144 -64.96 -24.18 18.83
C GLY A 1144 -64.62 -23.91 20.30
N TRP A 1145 -65.38 -23.03 20.99
CA TRP A 1145 -65.16 -22.74 22.40
C TRP A 1145 -65.60 -23.92 23.28
N GLY A 1146 -64.64 -24.61 23.89
CA GLY A 1146 -64.88 -25.64 24.90
C GLY A 1146 -65.40 -25.07 26.23
N ALA A 1147 -65.65 -25.96 27.20
CA ALA A 1147 -65.95 -25.57 28.57
C ALA A 1147 -64.67 -25.27 29.39
N GLY A 1148 -64.81 -24.59 30.53
CA GLY A 1148 -63.72 -24.40 31.50
C GLY A 1148 -63.02 -23.04 31.46
N TRP A 1149 -63.44 -22.12 30.57
CA TRP A 1149 -62.87 -20.77 30.51
C TRP A 1149 -63.18 -19.94 31.75
N SER A 1150 -62.23 -19.11 32.17
CA SER A 1150 -62.31 -18.25 33.34
C SER A 1150 -61.74 -16.86 33.04
N ALA A 1151 -62.11 -15.87 33.87
CA ALA A 1151 -61.56 -14.52 33.75
C ALA A 1151 -60.03 -14.56 33.89
N GLY A 1152 -59.33 -13.94 32.95
CA GLY A 1152 -57.87 -13.90 32.88
C GLY A 1152 -57.26 -14.91 31.93
N ASN A 1153 -57.98 -15.97 31.52
CA ASN A 1153 -57.46 -16.89 30.51
C ASN A 1153 -57.21 -16.18 29.18
N VAL A 1154 -56.19 -16.64 28.46
CA VAL A 1154 -55.71 -16.00 27.24
C VAL A 1154 -55.58 -17.02 26.13
N VAL A 1155 -56.07 -16.67 24.95
CA VAL A 1155 -55.71 -17.33 23.70
C VAL A 1155 -54.72 -16.46 22.95
N ARG A 1156 -53.65 -17.05 22.46
CA ARG A 1156 -52.61 -16.45 21.65
C ARG A 1156 -52.71 -16.97 20.23
N LEU A 1157 -52.72 -16.06 19.27
CA LEU A 1157 -52.62 -16.41 17.86
C LEU A 1157 -51.75 -15.40 17.11
N ASN A 1158 -51.09 -15.85 16.05
CA ASN A 1158 -50.33 -14.98 15.16
C ASN A 1158 -50.91 -15.11 13.74
N THR A 1159 -51.17 -13.98 13.10
CA THR A 1159 -51.58 -13.93 11.69
C THR A 1159 -50.41 -13.50 10.82
N VAL A 1160 -50.29 -14.13 9.65
CA VAL A 1160 -49.37 -13.74 8.60
C VAL A 1160 -50.17 -13.07 7.48
N ALA A 1161 -49.72 -11.91 7.02
CA ALA A 1161 -50.38 -11.18 5.92
C ALA A 1161 -49.98 -11.74 4.55
N ALA A 1162 -50.82 -11.52 3.54
CA ALA A 1162 -50.50 -11.74 2.14
C ALA A 1162 -49.75 -10.55 1.51
N ASN A 1163 -48.82 -9.94 2.25
CA ASN A 1163 -47.99 -8.82 1.79
C ASN A 1163 -46.58 -8.90 2.35
N PHE A 1164 -45.64 -8.13 1.80
CA PHE A 1164 -44.23 -8.15 2.22
C PHE A 1164 -43.63 -6.74 2.35
N PRO A 1165 -42.81 -6.43 3.37
CA PRO A 1165 -42.23 -5.09 3.53
C PRO A 1165 -41.04 -4.88 2.60
N VAL A 1166 -41.13 -3.87 1.73
CA VAL A 1166 -40.06 -3.47 0.81
C VAL A 1166 -39.75 -1.99 1.01
N TRP A 1167 -38.47 -1.66 1.02
CA TRP A 1167 -37.99 -0.30 1.02
C TRP A 1167 -37.45 0.07 -0.35
N VAL A 1168 -37.87 1.23 -0.86
CA VAL A 1168 -37.39 1.84 -2.11
C VAL A 1168 -36.46 2.99 -1.73
N ALA A 1169 -35.21 2.93 -2.19
CA ALA A 1169 -34.24 4.01 -2.07
C ALA A 1169 -34.12 4.72 -3.42
N ARG A 1170 -34.45 6.01 -3.46
CA ARG A 1170 -34.23 6.90 -4.60
C ARG A 1170 -33.03 7.80 -4.30
N THR A 1171 -32.02 7.77 -5.17
CA THR A 1171 -30.82 8.61 -5.03
C THR A 1171 -30.72 9.58 -6.20
N VAL A 1172 -30.48 10.85 -5.89
CA VAL A 1172 -30.33 11.94 -6.86
C VAL A 1172 -28.90 12.48 -6.76
N LEU A 1173 -28.18 12.44 -7.88
CA LEU A 1173 -26.85 13.02 -8.04
C LEU A 1173 -26.92 14.52 -8.35
N GLN A 1174 -25.84 15.22 -8.04
CA GLN A 1174 -25.72 16.66 -8.31
C GLN A 1174 -25.71 16.95 -9.82
N GLY A 1175 -26.43 18.01 -10.21
CA GLY A 1175 -26.43 18.54 -11.57
C GLY A 1175 -27.83 18.77 -12.14
N PRO A 1176 -27.91 19.42 -13.32
CA PRO A 1176 -29.18 19.77 -13.94
C PRO A 1176 -29.97 18.52 -14.40
N PRO A 1177 -31.31 18.60 -14.50
CA PRO A 1177 -32.14 17.56 -15.07
C PRO A 1177 -31.75 17.24 -16.51
N ALA A 1178 -31.64 15.95 -16.82
CA ALA A 1178 -31.41 15.48 -18.19
C ALA A 1178 -32.71 15.30 -18.98
N VAL A 1179 -33.83 15.11 -18.28
CA VAL A 1179 -35.18 14.90 -18.83
C VAL A 1179 -36.20 15.76 -18.09
N VAL A 1180 -37.32 16.04 -18.74
CA VAL A 1180 -38.42 16.83 -18.15
C VAL A 1180 -39.28 15.97 -17.23
N ASP A 1181 -39.68 14.79 -17.72
CA ASP A 1181 -40.44 13.80 -16.98
C ASP A 1181 -39.55 12.57 -16.75
N ASP A 1182 -39.49 12.08 -15.52
CA ASP A 1182 -38.70 10.91 -15.13
C ASP A 1182 -39.58 9.88 -14.42
N GLN A 1183 -39.34 8.60 -14.68
CA GLN A 1183 -40.15 7.51 -14.15
C GLN A 1183 -39.34 6.23 -13.98
N PHE A 1184 -39.68 5.44 -12.98
CA PHE A 1184 -39.20 4.07 -12.82
C PHE A 1184 -40.39 3.16 -12.52
N THR A 1185 -40.24 1.87 -12.81
CA THR A 1185 -41.34 0.90 -12.63
C THR A 1185 -40.93 -0.20 -11.69
N ILE A 1186 -41.75 -0.46 -10.66
CA ILE A 1186 -41.63 -1.62 -9.78
C ILE A 1186 -42.52 -2.73 -10.33
N GLY A 1187 -41.98 -3.92 -10.56
CA GLY A 1187 -42.73 -5.08 -11.03
C GLY A 1187 -42.86 -6.13 -9.93
N ILE A 1188 -44.10 -6.44 -9.53
CA ILE A 1188 -44.44 -7.56 -8.64
C ILE A 1188 -44.69 -8.80 -9.49
N ARG A 1189 -44.12 -9.93 -9.10
CA ARG A 1189 -44.10 -11.19 -9.87
C ARG A 1189 -44.34 -12.39 -8.97
N GLY A 1190 -44.82 -13.48 -9.54
CA GLY A 1190 -45.18 -14.72 -8.86
C GLY A 1190 -46.14 -15.52 -9.73
N ASP A 1191 -46.45 -16.72 -9.26
CA ASP A 1191 -47.27 -17.69 -9.98
C ASP A 1191 -48.60 -17.93 -9.24
N VAL A 1192 -49.67 -18.14 -10.01
CA VAL A 1192 -51.03 -18.47 -9.54
C VAL A 1192 -51.40 -19.83 -10.15
N ASP A 1193 -52.03 -20.72 -9.37
CA ASP A 1193 -52.54 -22.03 -9.81
C ASP A 1193 -51.50 -22.86 -10.61
N THR A 1194 -50.50 -23.42 -9.94
CA THR A 1194 -49.56 -24.36 -10.59
C THR A 1194 -50.17 -25.77 -10.71
N PRO A 1195 -50.03 -26.46 -11.86
CA PRO A 1195 -49.98 -27.91 -11.88
C PRO A 1195 -48.69 -28.47 -11.29
#